data_AF-A0A4P7HL38-F1
#
_entry.id   AF-A0A4P7HL38-F1
#
_cell.length_a   1.000
_cell.length_b   1.000
_cell.length_c   1.000
_cell.angle_alpha   90.00
_cell.angle_beta   90.00
_cell.angle_gamma   90.00
#
_symmetry.space_group_name_H-M   'P 1'
#
loop_
_entity.id
_entity.type
_entity.pdbx_description
1 polymer ?
#
loop_
_entity_poly.entity_id
_entity_poly.type
_entity_poly.pdbx_seq_one_letter_code
_entity_poly.pdbx_strand_id
1 'polypeptide(L)'
;MEDREGRIGYWVSGVAHGSLILWAILGGALFRPQPDHPVRTTQVSTVTGAEFEALAAAARGAGPVGAEATAVASLAGPVDPDEDGTARPVDAAPPQIGQLDALQAPDAAEAQPDLGDFAPATPVDVATDLPAPSANQTAGAEAPPAMPDSPAAPLAEAPPAQPSAPTLDAPAVPVAPRSVLALDASPRPQDRPAGLVEAFNRRVAQAEAARQQAANAAAEAERQAAADAAEAAAAEQELAAERQAVAEAERQAAADAAAEAEADAARQAAADAAAEAERQSAAAAAAAAAAEAEQQAAAEAEAQAAADVARQAAAEAAAEEERQAAAEAERQAAAEAERQAAAEAAEAEAARQAAAVAEAEAERQAAAEAAAEAERQAAAEAEAEAERQAAAAEAERQAEAERQAAAAEAERQAEAERQAAAAEAERQAEAERQAAGAAEAARQAEADRQAAADAERQAAAEAAARAEADRQALEDALREAQSGGGQDTAATGQTPGGETQMIEGGSGASAGLDPLAAAMAAAMAGTGAPADPANDPSGPPADMMRLAPGPIDAIEATPLSDPAAGLPMGDPLTLSERDGLRFAIQNCWNMGALSVEASQMSVSVGFTLSPAGIPDPGSLRIAGYRGGSEAAAQQAFDVARRAILICGQTGFDLPASKYGRWRDVVVDFRPGGIEFPQ
;
A
#
# COMPACT_ATOMS: atom_id res chain seq x y z
N MET A 1 -13.29 56.84 -37.50
CA MET A 1 -14.37 55.90 -37.15
C MET A 1 -14.34 55.46 -35.67
N GLU A 2 -13.22 55.68 -34.99
CA GLU A 2 -12.90 55.30 -33.60
C GLU A 2 -13.95 55.74 -32.55
N ASP A 3 -14.65 56.85 -32.77
CA ASP A 3 -15.68 57.42 -31.86
C ASP A 3 -16.89 56.51 -31.55
N ARG A 4 -17.05 55.39 -32.26
CA ARG A 4 -18.07 54.36 -31.96
C ARG A 4 -17.53 53.24 -31.09
N GLU A 5 -16.34 52.75 -31.35
CA GLU A 5 -15.77 51.55 -30.70
C GLU A 5 -15.50 51.81 -29.21
N GLY A 6 -14.88 52.94 -28.88
CA GLY A 6 -14.69 53.34 -27.48
C GLY A 6 -16.01 53.52 -26.71
N ARG A 7 -17.07 53.94 -27.40
CA ARG A 7 -18.41 54.14 -26.81
C ARG A 7 -19.12 52.82 -26.49
N ILE A 8 -18.89 51.80 -27.33
CA ILE A 8 -19.35 50.42 -27.09
C ILE A 8 -18.58 49.81 -25.92
N GLY A 9 -17.25 50.00 -25.86
CA GLY A 9 -16.42 49.51 -24.76
C GLY A 9 -16.87 49.99 -23.37
N TYR A 10 -17.19 51.27 -23.22
CA TYR A 10 -17.75 51.79 -21.96
C TYR A 10 -19.14 51.20 -21.63
N TRP A 11 -19.99 50.93 -22.62
CA TRP A 11 -21.31 50.34 -22.40
C TRP A 11 -21.21 48.87 -21.97
N VAL A 12 -20.38 48.06 -22.65
CA VAL A 12 -20.14 46.66 -22.29
C VAL A 12 -19.54 46.55 -20.88
N SER A 13 -18.55 47.39 -20.57
CA SER A 13 -17.96 47.43 -19.22
C SER A 13 -18.97 47.85 -18.15
N GLY A 14 -19.80 48.87 -18.42
CA GLY A 14 -20.85 49.33 -17.50
C GLY A 14 -21.91 48.26 -17.22
N VAL A 15 -22.35 47.53 -18.24
CA VAL A 15 -23.28 46.40 -18.09
C VAL A 15 -22.64 45.27 -17.29
N ALA A 16 -21.41 44.86 -17.61
CA ALA A 16 -20.73 43.78 -16.90
C ALA A 16 -20.57 44.05 -15.39
N HIS A 17 -20.16 45.26 -15.01
CA HIS A 17 -20.06 45.65 -13.60
C HIS A 17 -21.45 45.77 -12.94
N GLY A 18 -22.46 46.29 -13.65
CA GLY A 18 -23.83 46.37 -13.14
C GLY A 18 -24.43 45.00 -12.84
N SER A 19 -24.24 44.01 -13.74
CA SER A 19 -24.66 42.63 -13.55
C SER A 19 -23.96 41.97 -12.35
N LEU A 20 -22.64 42.19 -12.18
CA LEU A 20 -21.87 41.61 -11.09
C LEU A 20 -22.29 42.18 -9.73
N ILE A 21 -22.54 43.50 -9.64
CA ILE A 21 -23.07 44.16 -8.44
C ILE A 21 -24.49 43.63 -8.11
N LEU A 22 -25.36 43.50 -9.11
CA LEU A 22 -26.72 42.96 -8.92
C LEU A 22 -26.68 41.50 -8.43
N TRP A 23 -25.80 40.67 -9.00
CA TRP A 23 -25.60 39.28 -8.59
C TRP A 23 -25.09 39.18 -7.14
N ALA A 24 -24.14 40.04 -6.73
CA ALA A 24 -23.66 40.07 -5.35
C ALA A 24 -24.78 40.43 -4.34
N ILE A 25 -25.63 41.40 -4.69
CA ILE A 25 -26.78 41.82 -3.86
C ILE A 25 -27.81 40.68 -3.73
N LEU A 26 -28.13 39.97 -4.83
CA LEU A 26 -29.15 38.92 -4.83
C LEU A 26 -28.65 37.59 -4.26
N GLY A 27 -27.41 37.20 -4.57
CA GLY A 27 -26.78 35.96 -4.07
C GLY A 27 -26.63 35.96 -2.55
N GLY A 28 -26.20 37.09 -1.96
CA GLY A 28 -26.08 37.24 -0.51
C GLY A 28 -27.40 37.15 0.27
N ALA A 29 -28.54 37.25 -0.40
CA ALA A 29 -29.86 37.02 0.19
C ALA A 29 -30.30 35.55 0.15
N LEU A 30 -29.84 34.77 -0.84
CA LEU A 30 -30.28 33.39 -1.07
C LEU A 30 -29.38 32.33 -0.40
N PHE A 31 -28.08 32.61 -0.26
CA PHE A 31 -27.07 31.67 0.23
C PHE A 31 -26.52 32.01 1.63
N ARG A 32 -27.40 32.44 2.55
CA ARG A 32 -27.00 32.62 3.96
C ARG A 32 -26.74 31.26 4.62
N PRO A 33 -25.57 31.02 5.24
CA PRO A 33 -25.40 29.84 6.09
C PRO A 33 -26.39 29.89 7.26
N GLN A 34 -26.92 28.73 7.64
CA GLN A 34 -27.74 28.60 8.84
C GLN A 34 -26.85 28.88 10.08
N PRO A 35 -27.33 29.59 11.10
CA PRO A 35 -26.55 29.81 12.32
C PRO A 35 -26.43 28.50 13.11
N ASP A 36 -25.20 27.97 13.20
CA ASP A 36 -24.91 26.77 13.99
C ASP A 36 -25.39 26.93 15.44
N HIS A 37 -26.04 25.89 15.96
CA HIS A 37 -26.52 25.90 17.33
C HIS A 37 -25.36 26.02 18.32
N PRO A 38 -25.40 26.96 19.29
CA PRO A 38 -24.30 27.17 20.22
C PRO A 38 -24.10 25.95 21.11
N VAL A 39 -23.01 25.22 20.86
CA VAL A 39 -22.61 24.02 21.61
C VAL A 39 -22.42 24.37 23.08
N ARG A 40 -23.39 23.99 23.92
CA ARG A 40 -23.33 24.21 25.38
C ARG A 40 -22.37 23.24 26.03
N THR A 41 -21.09 23.58 26.03
CA THR A 41 -20.05 22.88 26.79
C THR A 41 -20.28 23.05 28.30
N THR A 42 -20.81 22.03 28.95
CA THR A 42 -20.86 21.96 30.42
C THR A 42 -19.46 21.70 30.96
N GLN A 43 -18.87 22.68 31.67
CA GLN A 43 -17.59 22.45 32.36
C GLN A 43 -17.79 21.46 33.50
N VAL A 44 -17.37 20.22 33.29
CA VAL A 44 -17.31 19.19 34.34
C VAL A 44 -16.03 19.39 35.16
N SER A 45 -16.05 20.39 36.03
CA SER A 45 -15.00 20.60 37.02
C SER A 45 -15.03 19.46 38.05
N THR A 46 -13.89 18.81 38.27
CA THR A 46 -13.76 17.74 39.27
C THR A 46 -13.77 18.35 40.67
N VAL A 47 -14.93 18.31 41.33
CA VAL A 47 -15.10 18.68 42.75
C VAL A 47 -14.06 17.92 43.58
N THR A 48 -13.30 18.65 44.38
CA THR A 48 -12.24 18.05 45.20
C THR A 48 -12.85 17.24 46.36
N GLY A 49 -12.15 16.21 46.85
CA GLY A 49 -12.69 15.34 47.92
C GLY A 49 -13.14 16.10 49.17
N ALA A 50 -12.39 17.14 49.57
CA ALA A 50 -12.74 17.99 50.71
C ALA A 50 -13.99 18.87 50.47
N GLU A 51 -14.23 19.28 49.23
CA GLU A 51 -15.38 20.09 48.82
C GLU A 51 -16.65 19.24 48.74
N PHE A 52 -16.53 18.00 48.22
CA PHE A 52 -17.60 17.00 48.31
C PHE A 52 -17.94 16.67 49.78
N GLU A 53 -16.93 16.54 50.65
CA GLU A 53 -17.13 16.23 52.07
C GLU A 53 -17.79 17.40 52.83
N ALA A 54 -17.49 18.65 52.45
CA ALA A 54 -18.18 19.85 52.93
C ALA A 54 -19.66 19.90 52.47
N LEU A 55 -19.95 19.62 51.20
CA LEU A 55 -21.32 19.49 50.69
C LEU A 55 -22.08 18.35 51.38
N ALA A 56 -21.44 17.21 51.63
CA ALA A 56 -21.99 16.09 52.37
C ALA A 56 -22.20 16.40 53.86
N ALA A 57 -21.46 17.33 54.45
CA ALA A 57 -21.72 17.84 55.81
C ALA A 57 -22.93 18.80 55.84
N ALA A 58 -23.03 19.70 54.85
CA ALA A 58 -24.17 20.60 54.68
C ALA A 58 -25.48 19.83 54.45
N ALA A 59 -25.47 18.82 53.58
CA ALA A 59 -26.62 17.94 53.33
C ALA A 59 -27.05 17.11 54.54
N ARG A 60 -26.17 16.92 55.54
CA ARG A 60 -26.48 16.30 56.84
C ARG A 60 -26.93 17.31 57.91
N GLY A 61 -27.17 18.57 57.53
CA GLY A 61 -27.66 19.62 58.42
C GLY A 61 -26.63 20.13 59.46
N ALA A 62 -25.35 19.82 59.26
CA ALA A 62 -24.27 20.08 60.23
C ALA A 62 -23.26 21.12 59.70
N GLY A 63 -23.76 22.29 59.29
CA GLY A 63 -22.97 23.47 58.92
C GLY A 63 -23.28 24.67 59.83
N PRO A 64 -22.32 25.59 60.07
CA PRO A 64 -22.53 26.74 60.95
C PRO A 64 -23.51 27.75 60.33
N VAL A 65 -24.65 27.95 60.98
CA VAL A 65 -25.66 28.93 60.55
C VAL A 65 -25.21 30.37 60.83
N GLY A 66 -24.67 31.02 59.79
CA GLY A 66 -24.47 32.47 59.78
C GLY A 66 -25.83 33.20 59.82
N ALA A 67 -26.02 34.09 60.79
CA ALA A 67 -27.30 34.72 61.05
C ALA A 67 -27.56 35.97 60.19
N GLU A 68 -27.65 35.83 58.86
CA GLU A 68 -28.37 36.72 57.93
C GLU A 68 -28.75 35.96 56.65
N ALA A 69 -29.97 35.40 56.59
CA ALA A 69 -30.44 34.61 55.44
C ALA A 69 -31.98 34.60 55.26
N THR A 70 -32.64 35.74 55.49
CA THR A 70 -34.11 35.88 55.28
C THR A 70 -34.44 37.13 54.47
N ALA A 71 -34.35 37.01 53.14
CA ALA A 71 -34.79 38.01 52.18
C ALA A 71 -35.25 37.33 50.88
N VAL A 72 -36.50 36.81 50.86
CA VAL A 72 -37.18 36.42 49.62
C VAL A 72 -38.07 37.59 49.22
N ALA A 73 -37.83 38.18 48.04
CA ALA A 73 -38.62 39.30 47.55
C ALA A 73 -39.98 38.82 47.03
N SER A 74 -41.06 39.53 47.39
CA SER A 74 -42.41 39.25 46.91
C SER A 74 -42.55 39.53 45.41
N LEU A 75 -43.18 38.61 44.67
CA LEU A 75 -43.66 38.85 43.32
C LEU A 75 -45.13 39.33 43.37
N ALA A 76 -45.53 40.17 42.43
CA ALA A 76 -46.87 40.77 42.40
C ALA A 76 -47.95 39.79 41.89
N GLY A 77 -49.19 39.96 42.36
CA GLY A 77 -50.36 39.21 41.89
C GLY A 77 -51.03 39.82 40.65
N PRO A 78 -51.87 39.05 39.93
CA PRO A 78 -52.63 39.52 38.78
C PRO A 78 -53.83 40.40 39.18
N VAL A 79 -54.46 41.03 38.17
CA VAL A 79 -55.59 41.98 38.30
C VAL A 79 -56.90 41.30 37.90
N ASP A 80 -57.96 41.50 38.68
CA ASP A 80 -59.33 41.07 38.37
C ASP A 80 -60.01 41.94 37.29
N PRO A 81 -60.85 41.34 36.41
CA PRO A 81 -61.95 42.00 35.72
C PRO A 81 -63.30 41.76 36.44
N ASP A 82 -64.26 42.67 36.26
CA ASP A 82 -65.51 42.76 37.03
C ASP A 82 -66.52 41.59 36.91
N GLU A 83 -67.46 41.55 37.85
CA GLU A 83 -68.51 40.53 37.98
C GLU A 83 -69.56 40.55 36.86
N ASP A 84 -69.86 39.38 36.29
CA ASP A 84 -71.25 39.01 35.98
C ASP A 84 -71.45 37.49 36.11
N GLY A 85 -72.53 37.06 36.76
CA GLY A 85 -72.56 35.75 37.43
C GLY A 85 -73.37 34.65 36.75
N THR A 86 -72.80 33.45 36.61
CA THR A 86 -73.54 32.17 36.78
C THR A 86 -72.60 30.98 36.92
N ALA A 87 -72.83 30.13 37.94
CA ALA A 87 -71.92 29.04 38.29
C ALA A 87 -72.24 27.70 37.62
N ARG A 88 -71.20 26.90 37.36
CA ARG A 88 -71.25 25.43 37.22
C ARG A 88 -70.03 24.80 37.89
N PRO A 89 -70.19 23.76 38.73
CA PRO A 89 -69.08 23.00 39.28
C PRO A 89 -68.56 21.95 38.30
N VAL A 90 -67.28 21.59 38.41
CA VAL A 90 -66.68 20.40 37.81
C VAL A 90 -65.82 19.70 38.87
N ASP A 91 -66.21 18.49 39.25
CA ASP A 91 -65.39 17.61 40.10
C ASP A 91 -64.35 16.87 39.25
N ALA A 92 -63.16 16.67 39.80
CA ALA A 92 -62.06 15.99 39.12
C ALA A 92 -61.94 14.51 39.56
N ALA A 93 -61.83 13.60 38.58
CA ALA A 93 -61.47 12.20 38.81
C ALA A 93 -60.61 11.68 37.64
N PRO A 94 -59.55 10.88 37.89
CA PRO A 94 -58.65 10.38 36.85
C PRO A 94 -59.25 9.20 36.06
N PRO A 95 -58.93 9.05 34.76
CA PRO A 95 -59.42 7.94 33.96
C PRO A 95 -58.79 6.60 34.37
N GLN A 96 -59.61 5.54 34.35
CA GLN A 96 -59.18 4.15 34.55
C GLN A 96 -58.87 3.47 33.21
N ILE A 97 -57.94 2.52 33.20
CA ILE A 97 -57.63 1.71 32.02
C ILE A 97 -58.64 0.56 31.92
N GLY A 98 -59.34 0.46 30.79
CA GLY A 98 -60.00 -0.79 30.40
C GLY A 98 -61.24 -0.64 29.53
N GLN A 99 -61.08 -0.85 28.22
CA GLN A 99 -61.71 -1.96 27.50
C GLN A 99 -61.10 -2.09 26.10
N LEU A 100 -60.95 -3.32 25.61
CA LEU A 100 -60.53 -3.62 24.24
C LEU A 100 -61.78 -3.76 23.37
N ASP A 101 -61.78 -3.14 22.20
CA ASP A 101 -62.60 -3.61 21.07
C ASP A 101 -61.80 -4.65 20.28
N ALA A 102 -62.48 -5.74 19.89
CA ALA A 102 -61.85 -6.85 19.19
C ALA A 102 -61.89 -6.66 17.67
N LEU A 103 -60.72 -6.57 17.03
CA LEU A 103 -60.62 -6.52 15.57
C LEU A 103 -60.90 -7.89 14.94
N GLN A 104 -61.46 -7.86 13.73
CA GLN A 104 -62.05 -9.01 13.07
C GLN A 104 -61.03 -9.71 12.15
N ALA A 105 -60.92 -11.04 12.26
CA ALA A 105 -59.97 -11.83 11.47
C ALA A 105 -60.48 -12.07 10.02
N PRO A 106 -59.59 -12.04 9.01
CA PRO A 106 -59.95 -12.33 7.62
C PRO A 106 -59.92 -13.84 7.29
N ASP A 107 -60.91 -14.31 6.54
CA ASP A 107 -60.97 -15.68 6.00
C ASP A 107 -60.26 -15.77 4.63
N ALA A 108 -58.99 -16.21 4.63
CA ALA A 108 -58.36 -16.88 3.47
C ALA A 108 -57.05 -17.58 3.91
N ALA A 109 -56.82 -18.80 3.41
CA ALA A 109 -55.52 -19.44 3.43
C ALA A 109 -55.05 -19.65 1.99
N GLU A 110 -54.02 -18.92 1.57
CA GLU A 110 -53.43 -19.08 0.24
C GLU A 110 -52.56 -20.33 0.16
N ALA A 111 -52.47 -20.91 -1.04
CA ALA A 111 -51.79 -22.19 -1.25
C ALA A 111 -50.27 -22.03 -1.33
N GLN A 112 -49.55 -22.98 -0.73
CA GLN A 112 -48.10 -23.07 -0.79
C GLN A 112 -47.61 -23.33 -2.23
N PRO A 113 -46.61 -22.60 -2.76
CA PRO A 113 -45.98 -22.92 -4.04
C PRO A 113 -45.25 -24.28 -4.00
N ASP A 114 -45.32 -25.03 -5.09
CA ASP A 114 -44.54 -26.27 -5.28
C ASP A 114 -43.08 -25.92 -5.65
N LEU A 115 -42.13 -26.72 -5.16
CA LEU A 115 -40.68 -26.50 -5.27
C LEU A 115 -39.94 -27.71 -5.89
N GLY A 116 -40.64 -28.56 -6.64
CA GLY A 116 -40.11 -29.82 -7.18
C GLY A 116 -38.95 -29.73 -8.20
N ASP A 117 -38.70 -28.57 -8.81
CA ASP A 117 -37.81 -28.46 -9.99
C ASP A 117 -36.30 -28.26 -9.69
N PHE A 118 -35.88 -28.15 -8.41
CA PHE A 118 -34.48 -27.85 -8.06
C PHE A 118 -33.67 -29.09 -7.65
N ALA A 119 -33.01 -29.72 -8.64
CA ALA A 119 -32.00 -30.75 -8.40
C ALA A 119 -30.62 -30.13 -8.09
N PRO A 120 -29.95 -30.47 -6.97
CA PRO A 120 -28.66 -29.90 -6.62
C PRO A 120 -27.50 -30.51 -7.41
N ALA A 121 -26.63 -29.66 -7.96
CA ALA A 121 -25.35 -30.07 -8.55
C ALA A 121 -24.27 -30.28 -7.47
N THR A 122 -23.34 -31.20 -7.69
CA THR A 122 -22.25 -31.52 -6.75
C THR A 122 -21.10 -30.51 -6.83
N PRO A 123 -20.49 -30.11 -5.70
CA PRO A 123 -19.31 -29.25 -5.70
C PRO A 123 -18.07 -29.95 -6.28
N VAL A 124 -17.08 -29.14 -6.67
CA VAL A 124 -15.77 -29.58 -7.16
C VAL A 124 -14.69 -29.09 -6.21
N ASP A 125 -13.89 -30.01 -5.65
CA ASP A 125 -12.78 -29.67 -4.78
C ASP A 125 -11.61 -29.06 -5.58
N VAL A 126 -11.02 -27.99 -5.06
CA VAL A 126 -9.78 -27.38 -5.56
C VAL A 126 -8.71 -27.51 -4.48
N ALA A 127 -7.58 -28.13 -4.81
CA ALA A 127 -6.48 -28.33 -3.87
C ALA A 127 -5.61 -27.07 -3.77
N THR A 128 -5.49 -26.52 -2.56
CA THR A 128 -4.59 -25.41 -2.25
C THR A 128 -3.20 -25.94 -1.90
N ASP A 129 -2.18 -25.61 -2.69
CA ASP A 129 -0.77 -25.83 -2.33
C ASP A 129 -0.23 -24.60 -1.56
N LEU A 130 0.52 -24.82 -0.49
CA LEU A 130 0.88 -23.80 0.50
C LEU A 130 2.29 -24.04 1.09
N PRO A 131 3.26 -23.12 0.92
CA PRO A 131 4.57 -23.24 1.53
C PRO A 131 4.54 -22.95 3.04
N ALA A 132 5.37 -23.66 3.81
CA ALA A 132 5.41 -23.55 5.27
C ALA A 132 6.23 -22.33 5.77
N PRO A 133 5.87 -21.74 6.92
CA PRO A 133 6.57 -20.58 7.48
C PRO A 133 7.87 -20.94 8.23
N SER A 134 8.90 -20.12 8.06
CA SER A 134 10.15 -20.18 8.84
C SER A 134 9.96 -19.60 10.25
N ALA A 135 10.64 -20.17 11.25
CA ALA A 135 10.48 -19.81 12.66
C ALA A 135 11.58 -18.87 13.22
N ASN A 136 11.17 -18.04 14.18
CA ASN A 136 11.96 -17.29 15.17
C ASN A 136 13.08 -16.36 14.70
N GLN A 137 12.88 -15.07 14.93
CA GLN A 137 13.88 -14.23 15.60
C GLN A 137 13.21 -13.39 16.71
N THR A 138 13.64 -13.58 17.96
CA THR A 138 13.21 -12.78 19.12
C THR A 138 14.40 -12.52 20.04
N ALA A 139 15.11 -11.41 19.82
CA ALA A 139 16.10 -10.86 20.74
C ALA A 139 16.29 -9.37 20.43
N GLY A 140 15.70 -8.51 21.26
CA GLY A 140 15.69 -7.05 21.08
C GLY A 140 14.82 -6.42 22.15
N ALA A 141 15.41 -6.15 23.32
CA ALA A 141 14.72 -5.59 24.47
C ALA A 141 15.15 -4.13 24.66
N GLU A 142 14.20 -3.21 24.50
CA GLU A 142 14.38 -1.78 24.79
C GLU A 142 13.50 -1.35 25.98
N ALA A 143 13.92 -0.32 26.70
CA ALA A 143 13.39 0.04 28.01
C ALA A 143 12.35 1.19 27.97
N PRO A 144 11.42 1.27 28.95
CA PRO A 144 10.45 2.36 29.03
C PRO A 144 11.08 3.69 29.48
N PRO A 145 10.54 4.84 29.05
CA PRO A 145 11.06 6.17 29.38
C PRO A 145 10.78 6.59 30.84
N ALA A 146 11.55 7.57 31.33
CA ALA A 146 11.52 8.05 32.72
C ALA A 146 10.68 9.32 32.93
N MET A 147 10.31 9.59 34.19
CA MET A 147 9.56 10.76 34.65
C MET A 147 10.47 11.76 35.38
N PRO A 148 10.16 13.08 35.40
CA PRO A 148 10.99 14.13 36.01
C PRO A 148 10.81 14.32 37.53
N ASP A 149 11.68 15.17 38.11
CA ASP A 149 12.01 15.25 39.55
C ASP A 149 10.99 15.85 40.54
N SER A 150 11.22 15.55 41.82
CA SER A 150 10.83 16.39 42.97
C SER A 150 11.82 16.23 44.15
N PRO A 151 11.99 17.23 45.05
CA PRO A 151 13.33 17.49 45.62
C PRO A 151 13.65 16.98 47.04
N ALA A 152 14.88 16.49 47.18
CA ALA A 152 15.86 16.63 48.27
C ALA A 152 15.44 16.66 49.77
N ALA A 153 15.88 15.63 50.53
CA ALA A 153 16.73 15.73 51.76
C ALA A 153 16.80 14.36 52.50
N PRO A 154 17.78 14.11 53.41
CA PRO A 154 19.00 14.84 53.74
C PRO A 154 20.30 14.03 53.50
N LEU A 155 21.45 14.59 53.91
CA LEU A 155 22.79 13.99 53.80
C LEU A 155 23.00 12.76 54.70
N ALA A 156 23.87 11.84 54.26
CA ALA A 156 24.46 10.76 55.07
C ALA A 156 25.99 10.68 54.83
N GLU A 157 26.73 10.13 55.78
CA GLU A 157 28.20 10.18 55.82
C GLU A 157 28.93 9.39 54.74
N ALA A 158 30.16 9.85 54.41
CA ALA A 158 31.03 9.20 53.43
C ALA A 158 31.62 7.88 53.98
N PRO A 159 31.44 6.74 53.29
CA PRO A 159 32.09 5.49 53.66
C PRO A 159 33.61 5.53 53.34
N PRO A 160 34.44 4.74 54.05
CA PRO A 160 35.89 4.84 53.98
C PRO A 160 36.48 4.29 52.68
N ALA A 161 37.68 4.78 52.33
CA ALA A 161 38.43 4.33 51.16
C ALA A 161 38.76 2.83 51.22
N GLN A 162 38.46 2.11 50.12
CA GLN A 162 38.85 0.72 49.95
C GLN A 162 40.30 0.60 49.46
N PRO A 163 41.02 -0.50 49.80
CA PRO A 163 42.45 -0.61 49.56
C PRO A 163 42.79 -0.84 48.08
N SER A 164 43.97 -0.36 47.69
CA SER A 164 44.57 -0.62 46.37
C SER A 164 44.69 -2.12 46.07
N ALA A 165 44.42 -2.51 44.82
CA ALA A 165 44.63 -3.87 44.35
C ALA A 165 46.11 -4.29 44.49
N PRO A 166 46.41 -5.57 44.77
CA PRO A 166 47.78 -6.05 44.90
C PRO A 166 48.50 -6.01 43.55
N THR A 167 49.73 -5.49 43.55
CA THR A 167 50.66 -5.61 42.43
C THR A 167 50.91 -7.09 42.13
N LEU A 168 50.68 -7.52 40.89
CA LEU A 168 51.04 -8.87 40.46
C LEU A 168 52.57 -9.03 40.45
N ASP A 169 53.06 -10.13 41.01
CA ASP A 169 54.48 -10.48 41.03
C ASP A 169 55.07 -10.61 39.61
N ALA A 170 56.38 -10.37 39.51
CA ALA A 170 57.12 -10.49 38.26
C ALA A 170 56.99 -11.91 37.65
N PRO A 171 56.88 -12.04 36.32
CA PRO A 171 56.62 -13.33 35.69
C PRO A 171 57.75 -14.34 35.98
N ALA A 172 57.39 -15.43 36.64
CA ALA A 172 58.32 -16.51 36.95
C ALA A 172 58.91 -17.11 35.66
N VAL A 173 60.24 -17.29 35.64
CA VAL A 173 60.95 -17.85 34.49
C VAL A 173 60.44 -19.27 34.20
N PRO A 174 59.90 -19.56 33.00
CA PRO A 174 59.25 -20.83 32.72
C PRO A 174 60.28 -21.97 32.64
N VAL A 175 60.36 -22.79 33.68
CA VAL A 175 61.10 -24.06 33.67
C VAL A 175 60.31 -25.06 32.83
N ALA A 176 60.81 -25.37 31.62
CA ALA A 176 60.13 -26.26 30.70
C ALA A 176 59.91 -27.67 31.31
N PRO A 177 58.70 -28.25 31.19
CA PRO A 177 58.40 -29.56 31.77
C PRO A 177 59.18 -30.66 31.07
N ARG A 178 59.98 -31.41 31.83
CA ARG A 178 60.64 -32.64 31.36
C ARG A 178 59.70 -33.82 31.59
N SER A 179 59.30 -34.50 30.52
CA SER A 179 58.48 -35.71 30.62
C SER A 179 59.32 -36.88 31.16
N VAL A 180 58.74 -37.65 32.08
CA VAL A 180 59.36 -38.86 32.69
C VAL A 180 59.41 -40.07 31.74
N LEU A 181 59.37 -39.83 30.42
CA LEU A 181 59.54 -40.80 29.34
C LEU A 181 60.65 -40.39 28.36
N ALA A 182 61.40 -39.32 28.64
CA ALA A 182 62.58 -38.94 27.86
C ALA A 182 63.73 -39.92 28.11
N LEU A 183 64.09 -40.70 27.09
CA LEU A 183 65.27 -41.59 27.12
C LEU A 183 66.57 -40.76 27.12
N ASP A 184 67.35 -40.84 28.20
CA ASP A 184 68.62 -40.12 28.40
C ASP A 184 69.71 -40.40 27.34
N ALA A 185 69.51 -41.42 26.49
CA ALA A 185 70.48 -41.90 25.50
C ALA A 185 70.08 -41.67 24.03
N SER A 186 69.05 -40.86 23.75
CA SER A 186 68.74 -40.47 22.37
C SER A 186 69.88 -39.62 21.77
N PRO A 187 70.52 -40.03 20.67
CA PRO A 187 71.58 -39.23 20.04
C PRO A 187 70.97 -37.92 19.53
N ARG A 188 71.54 -36.79 19.97
CA ARG A 188 71.12 -35.47 19.48
C ARG A 188 71.35 -35.40 17.97
N PRO A 189 70.37 -34.99 17.15
CA PRO A 189 70.60 -34.71 15.74
C PRO A 189 71.74 -33.70 15.59
N GLN A 190 72.84 -34.13 14.96
CA GLN A 190 74.07 -33.33 14.89
C GLN A 190 73.93 -32.22 13.84
N ASP A 191 73.23 -32.51 12.73
CA ASP A 191 72.84 -31.55 11.71
C ASP A 191 71.51 -30.85 12.05
N ARG A 192 71.56 -29.86 12.95
CA ARG A 192 70.56 -28.79 12.95
C ARG A 192 70.90 -27.84 11.80
N PRO A 193 70.07 -27.68 10.76
CA PRO A 193 70.39 -26.78 9.65
C PRO A 193 70.55 -25.33 10.15
N ALA A 194 71.63 -24.70 9.71
CA ALA A 194 72.00 -23.35 10.13
C ALA A 194 70.91 -22.33 9.74
N GLY A 195 70.74 -21.30 10.57
CA GLY A 195 69.78 -20.22 10.31
C GLY A 195 68.32 -20.54 10.64
N LEU A 196 67.97 -21.70 11.22
CA LEU A 196 66.59 -21.98 11.66
C LEU A 196 66.03 -20.95 12.65
N VAL A 197 66.86 -20.43 13.56
CA VAL A 197 66.48 -19.36 14.50
C VAL A 197 66.30 -18.04 13.76
N GLU A 198 67.21 -17.71 12.85
CA GLU A 198 67.09 -16.56 11.93
C GLU A 198 65.77 -16.57 11.16
N ALA A 199 65.39 -17.73 10.61
CA ALA A 199 64.18 -17.94 9.83
C ALA A 199 62.91 -18.02 10.70
N PHE A 200 63.04 -18.34 12.00
CA PHE A 200 61.94 -18.20 12.96
C PHE A 200 61.74 -16.73 13.33
N ASN A 201 62.79 -16.04 13.78
CA ASN A 201 62.76 -14.63 14.17
C ASN A 201 62.28 -13.74 13.01
N ARG A 202 62.71 -14.01 11.77
CA ARG A 202 62.23 -13.31 10.57
C ARG A 202 60.73 -13.48 10.35
N ARG A 203 60.19 -14.70 10.54
CA ARG A 203 58.74 -14.96 10.42
C ARG A 203 57.94 -14.34 11.56
N VAL A 204 58.48 -14.28 12.77
CA VAL A 204 57.87 -13.54 13.89
C VAL A 204 57.82 -12.05 13.57
N ALA A 205 58.94 -11.43 13.18
CA ALA A 205 58.98 -10.01 12.81
C ALA A 205 58.08 -9.68 11.61
N GLN A 206 57.97 -10.58 10.62
CA GLN A 206 57.03 -10.44 9.50
C GLN A 206 55.56 -10.53 9.96
N ALA A 207 55.23 -11.44 10.88
CA ALA A 207 53.89 -11.56 11.45
C ALA A 207 53.52 -10.36 12.35
N GLU A 208 54.48 -9.80 13.08
CA GLU A 208 54.32 -8.58 13.87
C GLU A 208 54.13 -7.35 12.96
N ALA A 209 54.93 -7.22 11.90
CA ALA A 209 54.75 -6.17 10.90
C ALA A 209 53.38 -6.27 10.20
N ALA A 210 52.95 -7.47 9.80
CA ALA A 210 51.64 -7.70 9.21
C ALA A 210 50.49 -7.39 10.18
N ARG A 211 50.64 -7.73 11.47
CA ARG A 211 49.68 -7.34 12.53
C ARG A 211 49.62 -5.82 12.72
N GLN A 212 50.75 -5.13 12.69
CA GLN A 212 50.77 -3.67 12.78
C GLN A 212 50.14 -3.02 11.55
N GLN A 213 50.37 -3.55 10.35
CA GLN A 213 49.70 -3.10 9.13
C GLN A 213 48.18 -3.32 9.20
N ALA A 214 47.73 -4.49 9.65
CA ALA A 214 46.30 -4.77 9.85
C ALA A 214 45.67 -3.87 10.92
N ALA A 215 46.37 -3.60 12.04
CA ALA A 215 45.92 -2.69 13.08
C ALA A 215 45.83 -1.24 12.59
N ASN A 216 46.81 -0.79 11.80
CA ASN A 216 46.78 0.54 11.18
C ASN A 216 45.60 0.67 10.19
N ALA A 217 45.41 -0.32 9.31
CA ALA A 217 44.32 -0.33 8.33
C ALA A 217 42.93 -0.41 9.02
N ALA A 218 42.79 -1.16 10.11
CA ALA A 218 41.57 -1.18 10.91
C ALA A 218 41.30 0.20 11.55
N ALA A 219 42.33 0.84 12.12
CA ALA A 219 42.24 2.18 12.70
C ALA A 219 42.13 3.31 11.66
N GLU A 220 42.28 3.02 10.37
CA GLU A 220 42.02 3.92 9.24
C GLU A 220 40.57 3.73 8.75
N ALA A 221 40.12 2.48 8.60
CA ALA A 221 38.72 2.15 8.31
C ALA A 221 37.75 2.63 9.41
N GLU A 222 38.14 2.54 10.69
CA GLU A 222 37.36 3.07 11.82
C GLU A 222 37.23 4.61 11.76
N ARG A 223 38.27 5.32 11.30
CA ARG A 223 38.20 6.78 11.08
C ARG A 223 37.32 7.14 9.90
N GLN A 224 37.38 6.36 8.82
CA GLN A 224 36.53 6.58 7.65
C GLN A 224 35.06 6.37 8.04
N ALA A 225 34.72 5.25 8.66
CA ALA A 225 33.35 4.98 9.15
C ALA A 225 32.85 6.04 10.15
N ALA A 226 33.73 6.59 11.00
CA ALA A 226 33.39 7.69 11.89
C ALA A 226 33.19 9.04 11.16
N ALA A 227 33.88 9.27 10.04
CA ALA A 227 33.67 10.44 9.19
C ALA A 227 32.37 10.29 8.38
N ASP A 228 32.14 9.14 7.75
CA ASP A 228 30.93 8.82 6.99
C ASP A 228 29.67 8.95 7.88
N ALA A 229 29.75 8.46 9.13
CA ALA A 229 28.67 8.59 10.11
C ALA A 229 28.47 10.05 10.60
N ALA A 230 29.53 10.85 10.66
CA ALA A 230 29.42 12.28 10.99
C ALA A 230 28.81 13.11 9.85
N GLU A 231 29.10 12.75 8.59
CA GLU A 231 28.48 13.35 7.40
C GLU A 231 26.99 12.99 7.32
N ALA A 232 26.63 11.73 7.54
CA ALA A 232 25.23 11.29 7.64
C ALA A 232 24.46 12.03 8.76
N ALA A 233 25.05 12.12 9.96
CA ALA A 233 24.43 12.83 11.09
C ALA A 233 24.34 14.36 10.88
N ALA A 234 25.16 14.94 10.00
CA ALA A 234 25.04 16.33 9.59
C ALA A 234 23.88 16.53 8.59
N ALA A 235 23.74 15.64 7.60
CA ALA A 235 22.62 15.66 6.65
C ALA A 235 21.26 15.42 7.33
N GLU A 236 21.20 14.55 8.35
CA GLU A 236 20.00 14.39 9.18
C GLU A 236 19.64 15.65 9.97
N GLN A 237 20.64 16.40 10.45
CA GLN A 237 20.42 17.69 11.14
C GLN A 237 19.98 18.79 10.18
N GLU A 238 20.50 18.83 8.96
CA GLU A 238 20.07 19.77 7.92
C GLU A 238 18.60 19.51 7.53
N LEU A 239 18.23 18.25 7.24
CA LEU A 239 16.85 17.86 6.97
C LEU A 239 15.90 18.12 8.16
N ALA A 240 16.37 17.98 9.40
CA ALA A 240 15.61 18.33 10.58
C ALA A 240 15.41 19.85 10.72
N ALA A 241 16.41 20.66 10.38
CA ALA A 241 16.31 22.11 10.37
C ALA A 241 15.37 22.62 9.26
N GLU A 242 15.43 22.05 8.05
CA GLU A 242 14.48 22.34 6.97
C GLU A 242 13.03 22.05 7.39
N ARG A 243 12.78 20.89 8.00
CA ARG A 243 11.45 20.52 8.51
C ARG A 243 10.95 21.48 9.60
N GLN A 244 11.84 21.96 10.48
CA GLN A 244 11.49 22.97 11.48
C GLN A 244 11.17 24.32 10.84
N ALA A 245 11.94 24.75 9.83
CA ALA A 245 11.71 25.99 9.09
C ALA A 245 10.39 25.97 8.31
N VAL A 246 10.06 24.84 7.65
CA VAL A 246 8.75 24.66 6.99
C VAL A 246 7.61 24.73 8.01
N ALA A 247 7.70 23.98 9.11
CA ALA A 247 6.67 24.00 10.15
C ALA A 247 6.53 25.38 10.83
N GLU A 248 7.59 26.18 10.91
CA GLU A 248 7.53 27.59 11.38
C GLU A 248 6.87 28.51 10.34
N ALA A 249 7.21 28.37 9.06
CA ALA A 249 6.58 29.11 7.97
C ALA A 249 5.07 28.80 7.84
N GLU A 250 4.65 27.54 7.98
CA GLU A 250 3.24 27.14 8.00
C GLU A 250 2.49 27.75 9.20
N ARG A 251 3.10 27.76 10.39
CA ARG A 251 2.51 28.40 11.58
C ARG A 251 2.39 29.91 11.43
N GLN A 252 3.37 30.57 10.79
CA GLN A 252 3.31 31.99 10.50
C GLN A 252 2.21 32.29 9.47
N ALA A 253 2.15 31.56 8.36
CA ALA A 253 1.10 31.71 7.35
C ALA A 253 -0.31 31.48 7.92
N ALA A 254 -0.48 30.51 8.82
CA ALA A 254 -1.74 30.28 9.52
C ALA A 254 -2.11 31.43 10.48
N ALA A 255 -1.13 32.05 11.15
CA ALA A 255 -1.34 33.21 12.02
C ALA A 255 -1.70 34.47 11.21
N ASP A 256 -1.03 34.69 10.08
CA ASP A 256 -1.31 35.83 9.18
C ASP A 256 -2.70 35.69 8.54
N ALA A 257 -3.07 34.50 8.07
CA ALA A 257 -4.40 34.23 7.53
C ALA A 257 -5.51 34.39 8.59
N ALA A 258 -5.26 34.02 9.85
CA ALA A 258 -6.19 34.24 10.95
C ALA A 258 -6.35 35.76 11.26
N ALA A 259 -5.28 36.53 11.20
CA ALA A 259 -5.31 37.97 11.40
C ALA A 259 -6.04 38.71 10.24
N GLU A 260 -5.88 38.26 9.00
CA GLU A 260 -6.66 38.78 7.87
C GLU A 260 -8.16 38.45 8.02
N ALA A 261 -8.50 37.21 8.40
CA ALA A 261 -9.89 36.80 8.63
C ALA A 261 -10.56 37.57 9.79
N GLU A 262 -9.85 37.83 10.90
CA GLU A 262 -10.35 38.68 11.98
C GLU A 262 -10.54 40.14 11.51
N ALA A 263 -9.62 40.65 10.68
CA ALA A 263 -9.74 41.99 10.11
C ALA A 263 -10.92 42.12 9.12
N ASP A 264 -11.23 41.10 8.32
CA ASP A 264 -12.41 41.08 7.46
C ASP A 264 -13.72 40.93 8.25
N ALA A 265 -13.75 40.08 9.27
CA ALA A 265 -14.89 39.98 10.18
C ALA A 265 -15.19 41.34 10.86
N ALA A 266 -14.14 42.06 11.28
CA ALA A 266 -14.26 43.40 11.84
C ALA A 266 -14.74 44.45 10.80
N ARG A 267 -14.25 44.37 9.55
CA ARG A 267 -14.71 45.22 8.43
C ARG A 267 -16.19 44.99 8.14
N GLN A 268 -16.63 43.73 8.08
CA GLN A 268 -18.01 43.38 7.77
C GLN A 268 -18.97 43.76 8.90
N ALA A 269 -18.62 43.49 10.16
CA ALA A 269 -19.41 43.92 11.32
C ALA A 269 -19.59 45.46 11.39
N ALA A 270 -18.57 46.22 11.00
CA ALA A 270 -18.66 47.68 10.89
C ALA A 270 -19.58 48.14 9.75
N ALA A 271 -19.58 47.43 8.61
CA ALA A 271 -20.47 47.71 7.48
C ALA A 271 -21.94 47.38 7.81
N ASP A 272 -22.22 46.25 8.46
CA ASP A 272 -23.57 45.86 8.89
C ASP A 272 -24.14 46.85 9.92
N ALA A 273 -23.31 47.30 10.87
CA ALA A 273 -23.70 48.33 11.85
C ALA A 273 -23.98 49.69 11.20
N ALA A 274 -23.20 50.10 10.19
CA ALA A 274 -23.45 51.32 9.43
C ALA A 274 -24.76 51.24 8.62
N ALA A 275 -25.00 50.12 7.94
CA ALA A 275 -26.23 49.87 7.20
C ALA A 275 -27.47 49.83 8.13
N GLU A 276 -27.32 49.37 9.38
CA GLU A 276 -28.42 49.44 10.35
C GLU A 276 -28.69 50.87 10.85
N ALA A 277 -27.64 51.66 11.14
CA ALA A 277 -27.81 53.06 11.50
C ALA A 277 -28.51 53.86 10.38
N GLU A 278 -28.18 53.58 9.11
CA GLU A 278 -28.88 54.15 7.96
C GLU A 278 -30.37 53.76 7.95
N ARG A 279 -30.69 52.45 8.05
CA ARG A 279 -32.08 51.95 8.16
C ARG A 279 -32.86 52.63 9.29
N GLN A 280 -32.27 52.77 10.48
CA GLN A 280 -32.91 53.40 11.64
C GLN A 280 -33.18 54.90 11.41
N SER A 281 -32.24 55.63 10.79
CA SER A 281 -32.43 57.05 10.47
C SER A 281 -33.47 57.29 9.36
N ALA A 282 -33.51 56.42 8.34
CA ALA A 282 -34.54 56.45 7.31
C ALA A 282 -35.94 56.17 7.88
N ALA A 283 -36.07 55.20 8.80
CA ALA A 283 -37.32 54.91 9.50
C ALA A 283 -37.79 56.10 10.36
N ALA A 284 -36.88 56.77 11.07
CA ALA A 284 -37.19 57.97 11.85
C ALA A 284 -37.66 59.14 10.97
N ALA A 285 -37.02 59.35 9.80
CA ALA A 285 -37.44 60.36 8.84
C ALA A 285 -38.83 60.05 8.23
N ALA A 286 -39.11 58.79 7.90
CA ALA A 286 -40.41 58.37 7.40
C ALA A 286 -41.53 58.55 8.44
N ALA A 287 -41.27 58.24 9.71
CA ALA A 287 -42.22 58.46 10.80
C ALA A 287 -42.52 59.96 11.03
N ALA A 288 -41.51 60.84 10.92
CA ALA A 288 -41.71 62.28 10.98
C ALA A 288 -42.55 62.81 9.80
N ALA A 289 -42.25 62.36 8.58
CA ALA A 289 -43.00 62.75 7.38
C ALA A 289 -44.48 62.29 7.42
N ALA A 290 -44.74 61.09 7.95
CA ALA A 290 -46.10 60.60 8.17
C ALA A 290 -46.89 61.47 9.17
N ALA A 291 -46.25 61.88 10.27
CA ALA A 291 -46.88 62.75 11.27
C ALA A 291 -47.14 64.18 10.76
N GLU A 292 -46.34 64.71 9.83
CA GLU A 292 -46.65 65.97 9.14
C GLU A 292 -47.77 65.80 8.12
N ALA A 293 -47.79 64.70 7.36
CA ALA A 293 -48.85 64.41 6.39
C ALA A 293 -50.23 64.23 7.04
N GLU A 294 -50.30 63.57 8.21
CA GLU A 294 -51.54 63.41 8.98
C GLU A 294 -52.09 64.77 9.47
N GLN A 295 -51.21 65.68 9.90
CA GLN A 295 -51.60 67.05 10.30
C GLN A 295 -52.07 67.89 9.10
N GLN A 296 -51.46 67.73 7.93
CA GLN A 296 -51.89 68.41 6.70
C GLN A 296 -53.26 67.87 6.22
N ALA A 297 -53.44 66.55 6.22
CA ALA A 297 -54.72 65.93 5.86
C ALA A 297 -55.87 66.34 6.80
N ALA A 298 -55.61 66.46 8.10
CA ALA A 298 -56.58 66.98 9.06
C ALA A 298 -56.99 68.44 8.76
N ALA A 299 -56.02 69.30 8.41
CA ALA A 299 -56.27 70.68 8.05
C ALA A 299 -57.04 70.85 6.72
N GLU A 300 -56.76 70.01 5.72
CA GLU A 300 -57.53 70.03 4.45
C GLU A 300 -58.94 69.48 4.62
N ALA A 301 -59.14 68.44 5.44
CA ALA A 301 -60.46 67.87 5.72
C ALA A 301 -61.40 68.89 6.39
N GLU A 302 -60.90 69.69 7.35
CA GLU A 302 -61.68 70.76 8.00
C GLU A 302 -62.03 71.89 7.01
N ALA A 303 -61.16 72.18 6.04
CA ALA A 303 -61.44 73.14 4.96
C ALA A 303 -62.46 72.63 3.92
N GLN A 304 -62.43 71.34 3.57
CA GLN A 304 -63.31 70.76 2.55
C GLN A 304 -64.76 70.57 3.06
N ALA A 305 -64.94 70.22 4.34
CA ALA A 305 -66.25 70.00 4.96
C ALA A 305 -67.22 71.20 4.84
N ALA A 306 -66.71 72.42 4.67
CA ALA A 306 -67.52 73.62 4.49
C ALA A 306 -68.08 73.82 3.06
N ALA A 307 -67.60 73.08 2.05
CA ALA A 307 -67.82 73.39 0.64
C ALA A 307 -68.84 72.48 -0.09
N ASP A 308 -69.30 71.40 0.54
CA ASP A 308 -70.00 70.32 -0.18
C ASP A 308 -71.52 70.27 0.00
N VAL A 309 -72.03 70.74 1.16
CA VAL A 309 -73.46 70.71 1.51
C VAL A 309 -74.36 71.40 0.47
N ALA A 310 -73.83 72.40 -0.26
CA ALA A 310 -74.55 73.11 -1.32
C ALA A 310 -74.38 72.52 -2.73
N ARG A 311 -73.42 71.60 -2.93
CA ARG A 311 -73.18 70.94 -4.24
C ARG A 311 -73.89 69.60 -4.34
N GLN A 312 -73.94 68.82 -3.26
CA GLN A 312 -74.46 67.44 -3.25
C GLN A 312 -75.83 67.30 -3.94
N ALA A 313 -76.85 68.07 -3.54
CA ALA A 313 -78.22 67.94 -4.05
C ALA A 313 -78.43 68.30 -5.54
N ALA A 314 -77.44 68.91 -6.21
CA ALA A 314 -77.48 69.17 -7.66
C ALA A 314 -76.45 68.31 -8.42
N ALA A 315 -75.33 67.97 -7.77
CA ALA A 315 -74.34 67.06 -8.31
C ALA A 315 -74.86 65.62 -8.38
N GLU A 316 -75.62 65.12 -7.39
CA GLU A 316 -75.98 63.70 -7.27
C GLU A 316 -76.57 63.08 -8.55
N ALA A 317 -77.47 63.77 -9.24
CA ALA A 317 -78.12 63.26 -10.46
C ALA A 317 -77.21 63.29 -11.70
N ALA A 318 -76.43 64.37 -11.91
CA ALA A 318 -75.49 64.45 -13.03
C ALA A 318 -74.27 63.55 -12.79
N ALA A 319 -73.79 63.53 -11.55
CA ALA A 319 -72.70 62.69 -11.11
C ALA A 319 -73.07 61.22 -11.02
N GLU A 320 -74.34 60.79 -11.04
CA GLU A 320 -74.64 59.35 -11.17
C GLU A 320 -74.41 58.85 -12.61
N GLU A 321 -74.79 59.63 -13.63
CA GLU A 321 -74.41 59.35 -15.03
C GLU A 321 -72.89 59.52 -15.24
N GLU A 322 -72.29 60.58 -14.70
CA GLU A 322 -70.84 60.81 -14.78
C GLU A 322 -70.02 59.78 -13.98
N ARG A 323 -70.50 59.28 -12.82
CA ARG A 323 -69.86 58.18 -12.09
C ARG A 323 -70.08 56.83 -12.78
N GLN A 324 -71.17 56.62 -13.51
CA GLN A 324 -71.31 55.42 -14.34
C GLN A 324 -70.33 55.46 -15.52
N ALA A 325 -70.24 56.59 -16.23
CA ALA A 325 -69.28 56.79 -17.31
C ALA A 325 -67.82 56.74 -16.83
N ALA A 326 -67.50 57.36 -15.69
CA ALA A 326 -66.17 57.32 -15.09
C ALA A 326 -65.82 55.93 -14.57
N ALA A 327 -66.72 55.23 -13.89
CA ALA A 327 -66.48 53.86 -13.42
C ALA A 327 -66.51 52.81 -14.55
N GLU A 328 -67.01 53.15 -15.74
CA GLU A 328 -66.81 52.35 -16.96
C GLU A 328 -65.45 52.67 -17.59
N ALA A 329 -65.08 53.95 -17.74
CA ALA A 329 -63.78 54.37 -18.25
C ALA A 329 -62.61 53.88 -17.37
N GLU A 330 -62.76 53.93 -16.05
CA GLU A 330 -61.81 53.40 -15.05
C GLU A 330 -61.72 51.88 -15.14
N ARG A 331 -62.85 51.17 -15.36
CA ARG A 331 -62.83 49.72 -15.63
C ARG A 331 -62.19 49.38 -16.97
N GLN A 332 -62.40 50.18 -18.01
CA GLN A 332 -61.74 49.99 -19.30
C GLN A 332 -60.23 50.25 -19.19
N ALA A 333 -59.81 51.32 -18.51
CA ALA A 333 -58.41 51.64 -18.25
C ALA A 333 -57.74 50.58 -17.35
N ALA A 334 -58.40 50.11 -16.29
CA ALA A 334 -57.90 49.03 -15.45
C ALA A 334 -57.77 47.72 -16.23
N ALA A 335 -58.78 47.35 -17.03
CA ALA A 335 -58.74 46.17 -17.88
C ALA A 335 -57.80 46.31 -19.10
N GLU A 336 -57.31 47.51 -19.42
CA GLU A 336 -56.23 47.73 -20.39
C GLU A 336 -54.86 47.64 -19.71
N ALA A 337 -54.68 48.28 -18.55
CA ALA A 337 -53.48 48.17 -17.72
C ALA A 337 -53.21 46.74 -17.25
N GLU A 338 -54.24 45.98 -16.87
CA GLU A 338 -54.15 44.55 -16.54
C GLU A 338 -53.70 43.73 -17.76
N ARG A 339 -54.17 44.06 -18.97
CA ARG A 339 -53.73 43.40 -20.21
C ARG A 339 -52.32 43.79 -20.63
N GLN A 340 -51.89 45.04 -20.39
CA GLN A 340 -50.51 45.48 -20.61
C GLN A 340 -49.57 44.78 -19.62
N ALA A 341 -49.89 44.77 -18.32
CA ALA A 341 -49.12 44.07 -17.30
C ALA A 341 -49.07 42.55 -17.54
N ALA A 342 -50.15 41.92 -18.00
CA ALA A 342 -50.16 40.51 -18.38
C ALA A 342 -49.30 40.22 -19.63
N ALA A 343 -49.25 41.14 -20.61
CA ALA A 343 -48.38 41.03 -21.78
C ALA A 343 -46.91 41.19 -21.41
N GLU A 344 -46.57 42.20 -20.60
CA GLU A 344 -45.20 42.42 -20.08
C GLU A 344 -44.74 41.25 -19.20
N ALA A 345 -45.63 40.68 -18.38
CA ALA A 345 -45.33 39.48 -17.59
C ALA A 345 -45.06 38.25 -18.49
N ALA A 346 -45.86 38.05 -19.54
CA ALA A 346 -45.65 36.96 -20.49
C ALA A 346 -44.37 37.13 -21.32
N GLU A 347 -44.02 38.34 -21.72
CA GLU A 347 -42.76 38.64 -22.41
C GLU A 347 -41.55 38.45 -21.46
N ALA A 348 -41.65 38.88 -20.21
CA ALA A 348 -40.64 38.64 -19.18
C ALA A 348 -40.49 37.15 -18.82
N GLU A 349 -41.57 36.37 -18.85
CA GLU A 349 -41.50 34.91 -18.68
C GLU A 349 -40.84 34.24 -19.89
N ALA A 350 -41.24 34.59 -21.11
CA ALA A 350 -40.63 34.08 -22.35
C ALA A 350 -39.12 34.42 -22.42
N ALA A 351 -38.72 35.61 -21.99
CA ALA A 351 -37.32 36.01 -21.90
C ALA A 351 -36.53 35.17 -20.87
N ARG A 352 -37.13 34.84 -19.72
CA ARG A 352 -36.52 33.94 -18.71
C ARG A 352 -36.41 32.51 -19.23
N GLN A 353 -37.43 31.99 -19.90
CA GLN A 353 -37.41 30.66 -20.53
C GLN A 353 -36.32 30.60 -21.62
N ALA A 354 -36.20 31.62 -22.46
CA ALA A 354 -35.15 31.71 -23.48
C ALA A 354 -33.74 31.80 -22.87
N ALA A 355 -33.56 32.55 -21.78
CA ALA A 355 -32.29 32.63 -21.06
C ALA A 355 -31.90 31.27 -20.44
N ALA A 356 -32.83 30.58 -19.78
CA ALA A 356 -32.59 29.27 -19.18
C ALA A 356 -32.26 28.19 -20.22
N VAL A 357 -32.87 28.25 -21.43
CA VAL A 357 -32.51 27.36 -22.55
C VAL A 357 -31.10 27.66 -23.06
N ALA A 358 -30.72 28.94 -23.20
CA ALA A 358 -29.37 29.32 -23.64
C ALA A 358 -28.28 28.96 -22.60
N GLU A 359 -28.59 29.08 -21.31
CA GLU A 359 -27.73 28.68 -20.20
C GLU A 359 -27.53 27.14 -20.20
N ALA A 360 -28.62 26.38 -20.29
CA ALA A 360 -28.56 24.91 -20.39
C ALA A 360 -27.90 24.41 -21.69
N GLU A 361 -27.92 25.17 -22.78
CA GLU A 361 -27.15 24.86 -23.99
C GLU A 361 -25.65 25.14 -23.80
N ALA A 362 -25.29 26.26 -23.16
CA ALA A 362 -23.91 26.60 -22.84
C ALA A 362 -23.27 25.58 -21.87
N GLU A 363 -24.01 25.14 -20.83
CA GLU A 363 -23.56 24.06 -19.94
C GLU A 363 -23.31 22.75 -20.70
N ARG A 364 -24.18 22.39 -21.64
CA ARG A 364 -24.01 21.18 -22.49
C ARG A 364 -22.80 21.30 -23.42
N GLN A 365 -22.54 22.49 -23.97
CA GLN A 365 -21.36 22.73 -24.80
C GLN A 365 -20.08 22.62 -23.95
N ALA A 366 -20.02 23.26 -22.78
CA ALA A 366 -18.88 23.16 -21.86
C ALA A 366 -18.64 21.72 -21.37
N ALA A 367 -19.70 20.99 -21.03
CA ALA A 367 -19.60 19.57 -20.64
C ALA A 367 -19.11 18.68 -21.80
N ALA A 368 -19.51 18.96 -23.04
CA ALA A 368 -19.03 18.23 -24.22
C ALA A 368 -17.55 18.55 -24.53
N GLU A 369 -17.12 19.80 -24.39
CA GLU A 369 -15.70 20.17 -24.56
C GLU A 369 -14.82 19.55 -23.47
N ALA A 370 -15.26 19.55 -22.21
CA ALA A 370 -14.57 18.92 -21.09
C ALA A 370 -14.49 17.39 -21.24
N ALA A 371 -15.58 16.73 -21.68
CA ALA A 371 -15.58 15.29 -21.97
C ALA A 371 -14.61 14.95 -23.12
N ALA A 372 -14.62 15.74 -24.19
CA ALA A 372 -13.70 15.57 -25.30
C ALA A 372 -12.24 15.88 -24.91
N GLU A 373 -11.98 16.71 -23.89
CA GLU A 373 -10.64 16.88 -23.33
C GLU A 373 -10.20 15.70 -22.48
N ALA A 374 -11.06 15.20 -21.59
CA ALA A 374 -10.80 14.00 -20.81
C ALA A 374 -10.50 12.77 -21.71
N GLU A 375 -11.22 12.62 -22.82
CA GLU A 375 -10.94 11.57 -23.83
C GLU A 375 -9.56 11.76 -24.48
N ARG A 376 -9.16 12.99 -24.82
CA ARG A 376 -7.81 13.29 -25.35
C ARG A 376 -6.72 13.01 -24.32
N GLN A 377 -6.93 13.35 -23.05
CA GLN A 377 -5.97 13.11 -21.97
C GLN A 377 -5.81 11.60 -21.73
N ALA A 378 -6.91 10.85 -21.60
CA ALA A 378 -6.89 9.40 -21.43
C ALA A 378 -6.25 8.66 -22.63
N ALA A 379 -6.47 9.14 -23.87
CA ALA A 379 -5.81 8.60 -25.06
C ALA A 379 -4.29 8.82 -25.02
N ALA A 380 -3.84 10.02 -24.63
CA ALA A 380 -2.41 10.34 -24.52
C ALA A 380 -1.73 9.57 -23.37
N GLU A 381 -2.40 9.35 -22.24
CA GLU A 381 -1.89 8.52 -21.15
C GLU A 381 -1.75 7.04 -21.57
N ALA A 382 -2.73 6.51 -22.32
CA ALA A 382 -2.70 5.16 -22.84
C ALA A 382 -1.62 4.96 -23.93
N GLU A 383 -1.42 5.95 -24.82
CA GLU A 383 -0.32 5.94 -25.80
C GLU A 383 1.04 5.97 -25.09
N ALA A 384 1.22 6.86 -24.11
CA ALA A 384 2.43 6.92 -23.30
C ALA A 384 2.66 5.65 -22.45
N GLU A 385 1.62 4.93 -22.04
CA GLU A 385 1.77 3.62 -21.41
C GLU A 385 2.18 2.54 -22.41
N ALA A 386 1.58 2.52 -23.60
CA ALA A 386 1.96 1.59 -24.66
C ALA A 386 3.44 1.78 -25.07
N GLU A 387 3.94 3.01 -25.14
CA GLU A 387 5.36 3.30 -25.35
C GLU A 387 6.24 2.76 -24.20
N ARG A 388 5.84 2.98 -22.93
CA ARG A 388 6.56 2.45 -21.75
C ARG A 388 6.61 0.91 -21.77
N GLN A 389 5.49 0.25 -22.09
CA GLN A 389 5.42 -1.22 -22.19
C GLN A 389 6.28 -1.74 -23.36
N ALA A 390 6.25 -1.08 -24.52
CA ALA A 390 7.06 -1.45 -25.68
C ALA A 390 8.58 -1.30 -25.40
N ALA A 391 8.98 -0.21 -24.74
CA ALA A 391 10.37 0.03 -24.33
C ALA A 391 10.84 -1.00 -23.28
N ALA A 392 10.01 -1.33 -22.28
CA ALA A 392 10.31 -2.37 -21.30
C ALA A 392 10.48 -3.75 -21.96
N ALA A 393 9.58 -4.12 -22.88
CA ALA A 393 9.68 -5.35 -23.65
C ALA A 393 10.90 -5.39 -24.59
N GLU A 394 11.41 -4.24 -25.05
CA GLU A 394 12.68 -4.20 -25.77
C GLU A 394 13.88 -4.36 -24.84
N ALA A 395 13.89 -3.68 -23.69
CA ALA A 395 14.95 -3.81 -22.69
C ALA A 395 15.09 -5.26 -22.20
N GLU A 396 13.97 -5.98 -22.03
CA GLU A 396 13.98 -7.41 -21.68
C GLU A 396 14.60 -8.28 -22.80
N ARG A 397 14.23 -8.05 -24.07
CA ARG A 397 14.85 -8.73 -25.22
C ARG A 397 16.35 -8.46 -25.33
N GLN A 398 16.79 -7.22 -25.10
CA GLN A 398 18.21 -6.84 -25.09
C GLN A 398 18.94 -7.57 -23.95
N ALA A 399 18.40 -7.54 -22.73
CA ALA A 399 18.99 -8.24 -21.58
C ALA A 399 18.99 -9.77 -21.75
N GLU A 400 17.99 -10.37 -22.42
CA GLU A 400 18.04 -11.79 -22.79
C GLU A 400 19.15 -12.07 -23.82
N ALA A 401 19.27 -11.26 -24.88
CA ALA A 401 20.32 -11.40 -25.88
C ALA A 401 21.73 -11.27 -25.27
N GLU A 402 21.94 -10.35 -24.33
CA GLU A 402 23.20 -10.24 -23.57
C GLU A 402 23.46 -11.48 -22.70
N ARG A 403 22.44 -11.99 -22.00
CA ARG A 403 22.56 -13.24 -21.22
C ARG A 403 22.88 -14.45 -22.09
N GLN A 404 22.26 -14.58 -23.26
CA GLN A 404 22.57 -15.62 -24.24
C GLN A 404 24.00 -15.47 -24.81
N ALA A 405 24.44 -14.25 -25.12
CA ALA A 405 25.79 -13.97 -25.60
C ALA A 405 26.86 -14.30 -24.56
N ALA A 406 26.64 -13.93 -23.30
CA ALA A 406 27.52 -14.24 -22.17
C ALA A 406 27.57 -15.75 -21.88
N ALA A 407 26.43 -16.45 -21.92
CA ALA A 407 26.39 -17.91 -21.78
C ALA A 407 27.15 -18.62 -22.90
N ALA A 408 26.97 -18.19 -24.16
CA ALA A 408 27.71 -18.71 -25.30
C ALA A 408 29.21 -18.40 -25.24
N GLU A 409 29.63 -17.31 -24.58
CA GLU A 409 31.05 -17.07 -24.32
C GLU A 409 31.60 -17.96 -23.21
N ALA A 410 30.89 -18.10 -22.09
CA ALA A 410 31.27 -18.99 -21.01
C ALA A 410 31.39 -20.45 -21.49
N GLU A 411 30.52 -20.90 -22.40
CA GLU A 411 30.64 -22.21 -23.03
C GLU A 411 31.90 -22.34 -23.89
N ARG A 412 32.22 -21.34 -24.73
CA ARG A 412 33.47 -21.30 -25.53
C ARG A 412 34.72 -21.30 -24.63
N GLN A 413 34.71 -20.54 -23.54
CA GLN A 413 35.81 -20.51 -22.58
C GLN A 413 35.97 -21.88 -21.90
N ALA A 414 34.88 -22.47 -21.40
CA ALA A 414 34.90 -23.80 -20.78
C ALA A 414 35.27 -24.92 -21.77
N GLU A 415 34.93 -24.81 -23.06
CA GLU A 415 35.45 -25.73 -24.09
C GLU A 415 36.95 -25.54 -24.30
N ALA A 416 37.44 -24.31 -24.45
CA ALA A 416 38.87 -24.02 -24.60
C ALA A 416 39.71 -24.51 -23.42
N GLU A 417 39.21 -24.37 -22.18
CA GLU A 417 39.84 -24.95 -20.98
C GLU A 417 39.88 -26.49 -21.03
N ARG A 418 38.77 -27.13 -21.43
CA ARG A 418 38.71 -28.60 -21.59
C ARG A 418 39.66 -29.09 -22.69
N GLN A 419 39.78 -28.38 -23.80
CA GLN A 419 40.75 -28.69 -24.86
C GLN A 419 42.20 -28.48 -24.39
N ALA A 420 42.48 -27.40 -23.64
CA ALA A 420 43.80 -27.14 -23.09
C ALA A 420 44.23 -28.20 -22.05
N ALA A 421 43.32 -28.60 -21.17
CA ALA A 421 43.54 -29.67 -20.19
C ALA A 421 43.73 -31.04 -20.85
N ALA A 422 42.95 -31.36 -21.90
CA ALA A 422 43.13 -32.58 -22.68
C ALA A 422 44.50 -32.60 -23.39
N ALA A 423 44.91 -31.49 -24.00
CA ALA A 423 46.22 -31.36 -24.63
C ALA A 423 47.37 -31.41 -23.60
N GLU A 424 47.16 -31.00 -22.34
CA GLU A 424 48.15 -31.22 -21.29
C GLU A 424 48.21 -32.67 -20.83
N ALA A 425 47.06 -33.32 -20.61
CA ALA A 425 47.02 -34.74 -20.27
C ALA A 425 47.68 -35.62 -21.35
N GLU A 426 47.53 -35.27 -22.64
CA GLU A 426 48.23 -35.94 -23.73
C GLU A 426 49.75 -35.75 -23.66
N ARG A 427 50.23 -34.51 -23.41
CA ARG A 427 51.67 -34.23 -23.20
C ARG A 427 52.24 -34.97 -21.99
N GLN A 428 51.51 -35.01 -20.89
CA GLN A 428 51.90 -35.75 -19.68
C GLN A 428 51.98 -37.25 -19.96
N ALA A 429 50.95 -37.83 -20.60
CA ALA A 429 50.93 -39.24 -20.97
C ALA A 429 52.01 -39.60 -22.01
N GLU A 430 52.41 -38.67 -22.90
CA GLU A 430 53.55 -38.90 -23.78
C GLU A 430 54.88 -38.87 -23.01
N ALA A 431 55.07 -37.91 -22.11
CA ALA A 431 56.25 -37.85 -21.25
C ALA A 431 56.38 -39.11 -20.37
N GLU A 432 55.28 -39.64 -19.84
CA GLU A 432 55.26 -40.93 -19.13
C GLU A 432 55.63 -42.11 -20.03
N ARG A 433 55.10 -42.18 -21.27
CA ARG A 433 55.49 -43.20 -22.26
C ARG A 433 56.98 -43.13 -22.59
N GLN A 434 57.51 -41.93 -22.81
CA GLN A 434 58.94 -41.71 -23.07
C GLN A 434 59.80 -42.10 -21.86
N ALA A 435 59.39 -41.75 -20.64
CA ALA A 435 60.09 -42.12 -19.41
C ALA A 435 60.07 -43.63 -19.14
N ALA A 436 58.93 -44.30 -19.39
CA ALA A 436 58.80 -45.75 -19.28
C ALA A 436 59.70 -46.49 -20.28
N GLY A 437 59.73 -46.04 -21.54
CA GLY A 437 60.63 -46.57 -22.57
C GLY A 437 62.11 -46.33 -22.26
N ALA A 438 62.48 -45.16 -21.74
CA ALA A 438 63.83 -44.88 -21.28
C ALA A 438 64.24 -45.76 -20.08
N ALA A 439 63.33 -46.00 -19.14
CA ALA A 439 63.56 -46.92 -18.03
C ALA A 439 63.68 -48.39 -18.49
N GLU A 440 62.99 -48.79 -19.55
CA GLU A 440 63.13 -50.11 -20.17
C GLU A 440 64.46 -50.27 -20.89
N ALA A 441 64.85 -49.28 -21.70
CA ALA A 441 66.18 -49.24 -22.33
C ALA A 441 67.31 -49.27 -21.29
N ALA A 442 67.16 -48.59 -20.16
CA ALA A 442 68.10 -48.65 -19.05
C ALA A 442 68.18 -50.04 -18.41
N ARG A 443 67.05 -50.72 -18.19
CA ARG A 443 67.00 -52.11 -17.71
C ARG A 443 67.66 -53.08 -18.68
N GLN A 444 67.38 -52.96 -19.99
CA GLN A 444 68.03 -53.79 -21.01
C GLN A 444 69.54 -53.55 -21.05
N ALA A 445 69.98 -52.29 -21.06
CA ALA A 445 71.40 -51.96 -21.02
C ALA A 445 72.10 -52.42 -19.73
N GLU A 446 71.39 -52.61 -18.61
CA GLU A 446 71.94 -53.30 -17.43
C GLU A 446 72.00 -54.82 -17.61
N ALA A 447 70.94 -55.45 -18.13
CA ALA A 447 70.92 -56.89 -18.43
C ALA A 447 72.02 -57.28 -19.44
N ASP A 448 72.25 -56.48 -20.48
CA ASP A 448 73.33 -56.67 -21.46
C ASP A 448 74.72 -56.57 -20.81
N ARG A 449 74.91 -55.64 -19.87
CA ARG A 449 76.16 -55.49 -19.09
C ARG A 449 76.36 -56.67 -18.13
N GLN A 450 75.31 -57.16 -17.50
CA GLN A 450 75.36 -58.36 -16.66
C GLN A 450 75.71 -59.59 -17.53
N ALA A 451 75.02 -59.80 -18.66
CA ALA A 451 75.30 -60.88 -19.59
C ALA A 451 76.74 -60.85 -20.15
N ALA A 452 77.27 -59.66 -20.47
CA ALA A 452 78.66 -59.48 -20.89
C ALA A 452 79.66 -59.84 -19.76
N ALA A 453 79.42 -59.36 -18.54
CA ALA A 453 80.25 -59.69 -17.37
C ALA A 453 80.16 -61.19 -16.99
N ASP A 454 79.02 -61.84 -17.22
CA ASP A 454 78.81 -63.27 -17.01
C ASP A 454 79.55 -64.11 -18.06
N ALA A 455 79.51 -63.69 -19.33
CA ALA A 455 80.30 -64.27 -20.40
C ALA A 455 81.82 -64.09 -20.16
N GLU A 456 82.27 -62.94 -19.65
CA GLU A 456 83.67 -62.71 -19.27
C GLU A 456 84.09 -63.65 -18.11
N ARG A 457 83.25 -63.82 -17.08
CA ARG A 457 83.52 -64.77 -15.99
C ARG A 457 83.55 -66.23 -16.47
N GLN A 458 82.69 -66.61 -17.42
CA GLN A 458 82.72 -67.93 -18.04
C GLN A 458 83.99 -68.14 -18.87
N ALA A 459 84.38 -67.17 -19.71
CA ALA A 459 85.61 -67.23 -20.50
C ALA A 459 86.86 -67.27 -19.61
N ALA A 460 86.88 -66.52 -18.50
CA ALA A 460 87.96 -66.57 -17.51
C ALA A 460 88.02 -67.93 -16.77
N ALA A 461 86.87 -68.53 -16.44
CA ALA A 461 86.80 -69.85 -15.84
C ALA A 461 87.26 -70.96 -16.82
N GLU A 462 86.86 -70.88 -18.10
CA GLU A 462 87.38 -71.75 -19.16
C GLU A 462 88.90 -71.58 -19.34
N ALA A 463 89.41 -70.34 -19.37
CA ALA A 463 90.83 -70.07 -19.50
C ALA A 463 91.63 -70.62 -18.30
N ALA A 464 91.09 -70.51 -17.08
CA ALA A 464 91.67 -71.10 -15.88
C ALA A 464 91.66 -72.64 -15.93
N ALA A 465 90.55 -73.25 -16.35
CA ALA A 465 90.43 -74.70 -16.51
C ALA A 465 91.39 -75.24 -17.60
N ARG A 466 91.55 -74.52 -18.71
CA ARG A 466 92.55 -74.83 -19.75
C ARG A 466 93.97 -74.71 -19.19
N ALA A 467 94.30 -73.63 -18.47
CA ALA A 467 95.61 -73.45 -17.86
C ALA A 467 95.92 -74.44 -16.71
N GLU A 468 94.90 -75.05 -16.10
CA GLU A 468 95.06 -76.18 -15.19
C GLU A 468 95.25 -77.50 -15.94
N ALA A 469 94.47 -77.76 -17.00
CA ALA A 469 94.66 -78.91 -17.87
C ALA A 469 96.03 -78.91 -18.57
N ASP A 470 96.51 -77.76 -19.04
CA ASP A 470 97.87 -77.59 -19.59
C ASP A 470 98.95 -77.89 -18.54
N ARG A 471 98.71 -77.55 -17.26
CA ARG A 471 99.62 -77.88 -16.15
C ARG A 471 99.61 -79.37 -15.85
N GLN A 472 98.43 -79.99 -15.80
CA GLN A 472 98.29 -81.44 -15.62
C GLN A 472 98.95 -82.20 -16.79
N ALA A 473 98.77 -81.76 -18.03
CA ALA A 473 99.43 -82.31 -19.21
C ALA A 473 100.96 -82.12 -19.16
N LEU A 474 101.46 -80.99 -18.63
CA LEU A 474 102.89 -80.78 -18.41
C LEU A 474 103.43 -81.69 -17.31
N GLU A 475 102.70 -81.89 -16.20
CA GLU A 475 103.07 -82.80 -15.11
C GLU A 475 103.03 -84.27 -15.56
N ASP A 476 102.07 -84.66 -16.39
CA ASP A 476 101.98 -85.99 -17.00
C ASP A 476 103.10 -86.21 -18.03
N ALA A 477 103.39 -85.23 -18.89
CA ALA A 477 104.53 -85.29 -19.81
C ALA A 477 105.89 -85.32 -19.07
N LEU A 478 106.01 -84.64 -17.93
CA LEU A 478 107.19 -84.72 -17.05
C LEU A 478 107.27 -86.07 -16.32
N ARG A 479 106.14 -86.73 -16.06
CA ARG A 479 106.08 -88.10 -15.52
C ARG A 479 106.50 -89.11 -16.58
N GLU A 480 105.99 -88.97 -17.80
CA GLU A 480 106.31 -89.81 -18.96
C GLU A 480 107.79 -89.66 -19.39
N ALA A 481 108.33 -88.44 -19.34
CA ALA A 481 109.76 -88.17 -19.53
C ALA A 481 110.67 -88.78 -18.45
N GLN A 482 110.12 -89.10 -17.26
CA GLN A 482 110.82 -89.84 -16.20
C GLN A 482 110.60 -91.36 -16.27
N SER A 483 109.54 -91.82 -16.96
CA SER A 483 109.27 -93.24 -17.24
C SER A 483 109.48 -93.57 -18.72
N GLY A 484 110.69 -93.31 -19.23
CA GLY A 484 111.03 -93.49 -20.65
C GLY A 484 110.76 -94.91 -21.17
N GLY A 485 109.77 -95.05 -22.06
CA GLY A 485 109.25 -96.35 -22.54
C GLY A 485 109.07 -96.49 -24.07
N GLY A 486 108.77 -95.41 -24.80
CA GLY A 486 108.82 -95.34 -26.27
C GLY A 486 107.72 -96.07 -27.08
N GLN A 487 107.95 -96.14 -28.41
CA GLN A 487 107.19 -96.79 -29.48
C GLN A 487 105.93 -96.12 -30.05
N ASP A 488 106.12 -95.55 -31.26
CA ASP A 488 105.36 -95.76 -32.50
C ASP A 488 103.88 -96.22 -32.46
N THR A 489 102.99 -95.39 -33.01
CA THR A 489 102.03 -95.68 -34.13
C THR A 489 101.09 -94.44 -34.28
N ALA A 490 100.52 -94.00 -35.40
CA ALA A 490 100.36 -94.36 -36.81
C ALA A 490 98.85 -94.36 -37.21
N ALA A 491 98.56 -93.86 -38.42
CA ALA A 491 97.41 -94.20 -39.28
C ALA A 491 95.98 -93.63 -39.04
N THR A 492 95.54 -92.80 -40.01
CA THR A 492 94.27 -92.89 -40.80
C THR A 492 92.88 -92.53 -40.21
N GLY A 493 91.95 -92.13 -41.11
CA GLY A 493 90.50 -91.92 -40.89
C GLY A 493 90.11 -90.43 -40.83
N GLN A 494 89.44 -89.74 -41.78
CA GLN A 494 88.46 -90.03 -42.87
C GLN A 494 86.99 -89.76 -42.48
N THR A 495 86.23 -89.13 -43.38
CA THR A 495 84.88 -88.53 -43.20
C THR A 495 83.73 -89.56 -43.20
N PRO A 496 82.60 -89.31 -42.47
CA PRO A 496 81.41 -88.57 -42.98
C PRO A 496 80.74 -87.66 -41.89
N GLY A 497 79.58 -87.00 -42.05
CA GLY A 497 78.73 -86.73 -43.22
C GLY A 497 77.21 -86.96 -43.02
N GLY A 498 76.39 -85.88 -43.01
CA GLY A 498 74.91 -85.91 -42.88
C GLY A 498 74.37 -86.00 -41.43
N GLU A 499 73.08 -85.84 -41.11
CA GLU A 499 71.92 -85.18 -41.78
C GLU A 499 70.72 -85.10 -40.79
N THR A 500 69.79 -84.13 -40.90
CA THR A 500 68.44 -84.08 -40.23
C THR A 500 68.39 -84.07 -38.66
N GLN A 501 67.30 -83.78 -37.91
CA GLN A 501 65.95 -83.18 -38.14
C GLN A 501 65.36 -82.58 -36.84
N MET A 502 64.34 -81.70 -36.99
CA MET A 502 63.06 -81.52 -36.23
C MET A 502 62.91 -82.05 -34.77
N ILE A 503 62.35 -81.24 -33.85
CA ILE A 503 60.97 -81.25 -33.24
C ILE A 503 61.03 -80.28 -32.02
N GLU A 504 60.03 -79.53 -31.48
CA GLU A 504 58.56 -79.34 -31.59
C GLU A 504 58.25 -77.81 -31.37
N GLY A 505 57.04 -77.21 -31.42
CA GLY A 505 55.70 -77.60 -31.90
C GLY A 505 54.54 -76.96 -31.09
N GLY A 506 53.58 -76.28 -31.76
CA GLY A 506 52.30 -75.77 -31.20
C GLY A 506 52.24 -74.26 -30.88
N SER A 507 51.10 -73.55 -30.94
CA SER A 507 49.71 -73.91 -31.33
C SER A 507 48.84 -72.69 -31.68
N GLY A 508 47.87 -72.83 -32.60
CA GLY A 508 46.77 -71.87 -32.88
C GLY A 508 47.11 -70.74 -33.88
N ALA A 509 46.50 -70.54 -35.06
CA ALA A 509 45.09 -70.64 -35.55
C ALA A 509 44.21 -69.43 -35.19
N SER A 510 43.42 -68.82 -36.09
CA SER A 510 43.27 -68.97 -37.56
C SER A 510 42.53 -67.76 -38.16
N ALA A 511 42.56 -67.60 -39.49
CA ALA A 511 41.69 -66.67 -40.23
C ALA A 511 40.79 -67.40 -41.25
N GLY A 512 39.59 -66.86 -41.46
CA GLY A 512 38.56 -67.29 -42.44
C GLY A 512 37.29 -66.43 -42.20
N LEU A 513 36.66 -65.77 -43.18
CA LEU A 513 36.01 -66.27 -44.42
C LEU A 513 34.79 -67.17 -44.14
N ASP A 514 33.60 -66.98 -44.74
CA ASP A 514 33.03 -65.82 -45.47
C ASP A 514 31.47 -65.90 -45.43
N PRO A 515 30.58 -65.61 -46.44
CA PRO A 515 29.34 -64.89 -46.12
C PRO A 515 28.01 -65.57 -46.56
N LEU A 516 27.06 -65.83 -45.64
CA LEU A 516 25.67 -66.14 -46.03
C LEU A 516 24.59 -65.91 -44.95
N ALA A 517 24.05 -64.69 -44.85
CA ALA A 517 22.65 -64.38 -44.45
C ALA A 517 22.46 -62.84 -44.38
N ALA A 518 22.06 -62.12 -45.44
CA ALA A 518 21.46 -62.53 -46.72
C ALA A 518 20.10 -63.27 -46.60
N ALA A 519 19.44 -63.21 -45.42
CA ALA A 519 18.10 -63.77 -45.21
C ALA A 519 17.06 -62.75 -44.71
N MET A 520 17.47 -61.52 -44.36
CA MET A 520 16.56 -60.42 -43.96
C MET A 520 16.77 -59.14 -44.77
N ALA A 521 17.12 -59.29 -46.06
CA ALA A 521 17.15 -58.22 -47.06
C ALA A 521 16.12 -58.49 -48.16
N ALA A 522 14.83 -58.53 -47.80
CA ALA A 522 13.72 -58.84 -48.71
C ALA A 522 12.43 -58.04 -48.46
N ALA A 523 12.44 -57.05 -47.55
CA ALA A 523 11.36 -56.07 -47.40
C ALA A 523 11.69 -54.83 -48.25
N MET A 524 11.62 -54.99 -49.58
CA MET A 524 11.87 -53.94 -50.57
C MET A 524 10.61 -53.12 -50.85
N ALA A 525 10.79 -51.81 -51.08
CA ALA A 525 9.80 -50.85 -51.61
C ALA A 525 8.55 -50.59 -50.72
N GLY A 526 7.87 -49.44 -50.82
CA GLY A 526 8.12 -48.25 -51.65
C GLY A 526 7.11 -48.04 -52.78
N THR A 527 6.79 -46.77 -53.04
CA THR A 527 5.75 -46.25 -53.96
C THR A 527 4.29 -46.45 -53.49
N GLY A 528 3.41 -45.48 -53.81
CA GLY A 528 1.96 -45.59 -53.54
C GLY A 528 1.28 -44.38 -52.87
N ALA A 529 1.24 -43.21 -53.52
CA ALA A 529 0.15 -42.25 -53.32
C ALA A 529 -1.02 -42.64 -54.27
N PRO A 530 -2.30 -42.35 -53.94
CA PRO A 530 -2.83 -41.00 -54.13
C PRO A 530 -3.85 -40.55 -53.05
N ALA A 531 -4.52 -39.42 -53.30
CA ALA A 531 -5.52 -38.76 -52.46
C ALA A 531 -6.89 -39.47 -52.43
N ASP A 532 -7.72 -39.14 -51.41
CA ASP A 532 -8.87 -38.22 -51.59
C ASP A 532 -9.35 -37.67 -50.21
N PRO A 533 -10.32 -36.72 -50.12
CA PRO A 533 -10.33 -35.72 -49.03
C PRO A 533 -11.52 -35.80 -48.06
N ALA A 534 -11.35 -35.20 -46.86
CA ALA A 534 -12.39 -34.45 -46.13
C ALA A 534 -11.86 -33.90 -44.79
N ASN A 535 -11.39 -32.64 -44.77
CA ASN A 535 -11.65 -31.62 -43.73
C ASN A 535 -10.72 -30.40 -43.93
N ASP A 536 -10.94 -29.72 -45.05
CA ASP A 536 -10.76 -28.28 -45.13
C ASP A 536 -12.15 -27.66 -45.30
N PRO A 537 -12.49 -26.65 -44.49
CA PRO A 537 -13.37 -25.57 -44.92
C PRO A 537 -12.61 -24.24 -44.96
N SER A 538 -11.96 -23.97 -46.09
CA SER A 538 -11.29 -22.70 -46.37
C SER A 538 -12.21 -21.49 -46.24
N GLY A 539 -11.66 -20.41 -45.67
CA GLY A 539 -12.08 -19.04 -45.96
C GLY A 539 -12.95 -18.35 -44.89
N PRO A 540 -12.79 -17.03 -44.71
CA PRO A 540 -13.59 -16.26 -43.75
C PRO A 540 -14.97 -15.89 -44.33
N PRO A 541 -16.05 -15.91 -43.53
CA PRO A 541 -17.31 -15.29 -43.88
C PRO A 541 -17.22 -13.77 -43.69
N ALA A 542 -16.79 -13.06 -44.72
CA ALA A 542 -17.08 -11.64 -44.87
C ALA A 542 -18.25 -11.47 -45.85
N ASP A 543 -19.44 -11.11 -45.34
CA ASP A 543 -20.11 -9.86 -45.74
C ASP A 543 -21.32 -9.55 -44.82
N MET A 544 -21.76 -8.28 -44.82
CA MET A 544 -23.05 -7.75 -44.38
C MET A 544 -23.59 -8.15 -42.98
N MET A 545 -23.33 -7.28 -41.99
CA MET A 545 -24.32 -6.23 -41.75
C MET A 545 -23.70 -4.93 -41.22
N ARG A 546 -24.13 -3.82 -41.82
CA ARG A 546 -23.62 -2.46 -41.59
C ARG A 546 -24.52 -1.73 -40.59
N LEU A 547 -24.33 -1.94 -39.29
CA LEU A 547 -24.94 -1.08 -38.28
C LEU A 547 -24.09 0.19 -38.14
N ALA A 548 -24.60 1.30 -38.67
CA ALA A 548 -24.14 2.62 -38.30
C ALA A 548 -24.74 3.00 -36.93
N PRO A 549 -24.05 3.79 -36.10
CA PRO A 549 -24.69 4.50 -34.99
C PRO A 549 -25.61 5.57 -35.56
N GLY A 550 -26.88 5.22 -35.80
CA GLY A 550 -27.96 6.19 -35.89
C GLY A 550 -28.30 6.71 -34.50
N PRO A 551 -28.78 7.95 -34.35
CA PRO A 551 -29.19 8.46 -33.05
C PRO A 551 -30.35 7.63 -32.51
N ILE A 552 -30.26 7.23 -31.25
CA ILE A 552 -31.43 6.86 -30.45
C ILE A 552 -31.91 8.16 -29.80
N ASP A 553 -33.17 8.50 -30.01
CA ASP A 553 -33.82 9.65 -29.39
C ASP A 553 -33.71 9.60 -27.86
N ALA A 554 -33.77 10.77 -27.22
CA ALA A 554 -33.67 10.87 -25.78
C ALA A 554 -34.73 10.00 -25.09
N ILE A 555 -34.28 8.98 -24.34
CA ILE A 555 -35.03 8.55 -23.17
C ILE A 555 -34.98 9.74 -22.20
N GLU A 556 -36.08 10.47 -22.10
CA GLU A 556 -36.24 11.51 -21.10
C GLU A 556 -35.90 10.93 -19.73
N ALA A 557 -35.06 11.63 -18.97
CA ALA A 557 -34.84 11.32 -17.57
C ALA A 557 -36.12 11.71 -16.79
N THR A 558 -37.14 10.85 -16.85
CA THR A 558 -38.23 10.86 -15.87
C THR A 558 -37.58 10.87 -14.49
N PRO A 559 -37.79 11.89 -13.65
CA PRO A 559 -37.11 11.98 -12.37
C PRO A 559 -37.43 10.73 -11.56
N LEU A 560 -36.40 10.08 -11.02
CA LEU A 560 -36.56 8.93 -10.14
C LEU A 560 -37.45 9.35 -8.97
N SER A 561 -38.70 8.92 -9.02
CA SER A 561 -39.68 9.16 -7.96
C SER A 561 -39.23 8.34 -6.77
N ASP A 562 -38.65 9.00 -5.75
CA ASP A 562 -38.10 8.32 -4.57
C ASP A 562 -39.18 7.43 -3.91
N PRO A 563 -39.04 6.10 -3.97
CA PRO A 563 -40.03 5.19 -3.40
C PRO A 563 -40.03 5.21 -1.86
N ALA A 564 -39.11 5.94 -1.22
CA ALA A 564 -39.02 6.08 0.22
C ALA A 564 -39.76 7.30 0.81
N ALA A 565 -40.31 8.20 -0.02
CA ALA A 565 -41.13 9.34 0.39
C ALA A 565 -42.52 8.94 0.92
N GLY A 566 -42.55 8.02 1.89
CA GLY A 566 -43.77 7.42 2.45
C GLY A 566 -43.58 6.09 3.19
N LEU A 567 -42.37 5.53 3.28
CA LEU A 567 -42.14 4.30 4.04
C LEU A 567 -42.40 4.52 5.54
N PRO A 568 -43.15 3.63 6.23
CA PRO A 568 -43.46 3.81 7.64
C PRO A 568 -42.18 3.71 8.49
N MET A 569 -41.78 4.85 9.04
CA MET A 569 -40.70 5.00 10.03
C MET A 569 -41.14 4.41 11.38
N GLY A 570 -41.30 3.09 11.43
CA GLY A 570 -41.77 2.32 12.58
C GLY A 570 -40.90 2.45 13.83
N ASP A 571 -41.25 1.67 14.86
CA ASP A 571 -40.59 1.67 16.17
C ASP A 571 -39.05 1.67 16.04
N PRO A 572 -38.33 2.43 16.88
CA PRO A 572 -36.88 2.47 16.83
C PRO A 572 -36.27 1.07 16.99
N LEU A 573 -35.06 0.89 16.44
CA LEU A 573 -34.31 -0.34 16.66
C LEU A 573 -34.11 -0.57 18.16
N THR A 574 -34.43 -1.78 18.64
CA THR A 574 -34.16 -2.11 20.05
C THR A 574 -32.65 -2.10 20.31
N LEU A 575 -32.25 -1.98 21.58
CA LEU A 575 -30.83 -2.07 21.96
C LEU A 575 -30.20 -3.36 21.41
N SER A 576 -30.90 -4.49 21.58
CA SER A 576 -30.53 -5.81 21.07
C SER A 576 -30.42 -5.90 19.55
N GLU A 577 -31.26 -5.20 18.77
CA GLU A 577 -31.14 -5.15 17.30
C GLU A 577 -29.88 -4.38 16.87
N ARG A 578 -29.62 -3.22 17.51
CA ARG A 578 -28.40 -2.42 17.23
C ARG A 578 -27.13 -3.13 17.67
N ASP A 579 -27.16 -3.79 18.83
CA ASP A 579 -26.05 -4.60 19.33
C ASP A 579 -25.80 -5.85 18.46
N GLY A 580 -26.84 -6.46 17.91
CA GLY A 580 -26.73 -7.55 16.93
C GLY A 580 -25.96 -7.11 15.68
N LEU A 581 -26.36 -6.00 15.08
CA LEU A 581 -25.66 -5.39 13.94
C LEU A 581 -24.21 -5.00 14.29
N ARG A 582 -24.00 -4.41 15.48
CA ARG A 582 -22.66 -4.06 16.00
C ARG A 582 -21.74 -5.28 16.07
N PHE A 583 -22.19 -6.36 16.72
CA PHE A 583 -21.41 -7.59 16.83
C PHE A 583 -21.19 -8.26 15.48
N ALA A 584 -22.18 -8.25 14.58
CA ALA A 584 -22.04 -8.81 13.24
C ALA A 584 -20.90 -8.14 12.45
N ILE A 585 -20.88 -6.81 12.36
CA ILE A 585 -19.81 -6.09 11.66
C ILE A 585 -18.46 -6.23 12.41
N GLN A 586 -18.48 -6.19 13.74
CA GLN A 586 -17.27 -6.26 14.58
C GLN A 586 -16.49 -7.57 14.41
N ASN A 587 -17.17 -8.68 14.09
CA ASN A 587 -16.52 -9.97 13.81
C ASN A 587 -15.64 -9.96 12.55
N CYS A 588 -15.88 -9.05 11.59
CA CYS A 588 -15.05 -8.89 10.39
C CYS A 588 -14.04 -7.72 10.47
N TRP A 589 -14.01 -6.97 11.57
CA TRP A 589 -13.15 -5.80 11.73
C TRP A 589 -11.70 -6.20 12.08
N ASN A 590 -10.85 -6.33 11.06
CA ASN A 590 -9.44 -6.68 11.25
C ASN A 590 -8.59 -5.45 11.63
N MET A 591 -8.52 -5.16 12.94
CA MET A 591 -7.65 -4.12 13.50
C MET A 591 -6.17 -4.31 13.16
N GLY A 592 -5.72 -5.55 12.88
CA GLY A 592 -4.34 -5.85 12.48
C GLY A 592 -4.00 -5.49 11.03
N ALA A 593 -4.97 -5.00 10.24
CA ALA A 593 -4.74 -4.47 8.89
C ALA A 593 -4.59 -2.94 8.85
N LEU A 594 -4.73 -2.26 9.99
CA LEU A 594 -4.56 -0.82 10.14
C LEU A 594 -3.08 -0.46 10.31
N SER A 595 -2.68 0.73 9.85
CA SER A 595 -1.40 1.34 10.26
C SER A 595 -1.45 1.79 11.73
N VAL A 596 -0.28 2.09 12.30
CA VAL A 596 -0.16 2.57 13.70
C VAL A 596 -0.94 3.87 13.95
N GLU A 597 -1.11 4.70 12.91
CA GLU A 597 -1.95 5.91 12.96
C GLU A 597 -3.44 5.57 12.83
N ALA A 598 -3.81 4.77 11.82
CA ALA A 598 -5.19 4.32 11.61
C ALA A 598 -5.74 3.48 12.78
N SER A 599 -4.88 2.81 13.56
CA SER A 599 -5.26 2.07 14.76
C SER A 599 -5.47 2.94 16.01
N GLN A 600 -5.23 4.26 15.94
CA GLN A 600 -5.45 5.22 17.03
C GLN A 600 -6.61 6.19 16.75
N MET A 601 -6.97 6.39 15.48
CA MET A 601 -8.07 7.27 15.05
C MET A 601 -9.44 6.57 15.05
N SER A 602 -10.49 7.32 14.71
CA SER A 602 -11.81 6.77 14.37
C SER A 602 -12.31 7.26 13.01
N VAL A 603 -13.05 6.40 12.30
CA VAL A 603 -13.68 6.68 11.01
C VAL A 603 -15.16 6.29 11.03
N SER A 604 -16.01 7.22 10.61
CA SER A 604 -17.45 7.02 10.46
C SER A 604 -17.74 6.63 9.01
N VAL A 605 -18.40 5.49 8.79
CA VAL A 605 -18.70 4.97 7.45
C VAL A 605 -20.21 4.95 7.23
N GLY A 606 -20.68 5.67 6.23
CA GLY A 606 -22.08 5.70 5.80
C GLY A 606 -22.31 4.76 4.61
N PHE A 607 -23.38 3.95 4.65
CA PHE A 607 -23.75 3.04 3.58
C PHE A 607 -25.26 2.73 3.57
N THR A 608 -25.75 2.13 2.49
CA THR A 608 -27.13 1.65 2.38
C THR A 608 -27.22 0.13 2.46
N LEU A 609 -28.30 -0.34 3.09
CA LEU A 609 -28.73 -1.73 3.18
C LEU A 609 -29.96 -1.95 2.30
N SER A 610 -30.00 -3.09 1.62
CA SER A 610 -31.20 -3.63 0.96
C SER A 610 -32.22 -4.17 1.98
N PRO A 611 -33.48 -4.46 1.60
CA PRO A 611 -34.47 -5.05 2.50
C PRO A 611 -34.11 -6.43 3.05
N ALA A 612 -33.10 -7.09 2.48
CA ALA A 612 -32.51 -8.35 2.95
C ALA A 612 -31.33 -8.14 3.93
N GLY A 613 -31.05 -6.90 4.35
CA GLY A 613 -29.92 -6.58 5.23
C GLY A 613 -28.54 -6.64 4.55
N ILE A 614 -28.47 -6.84 3.23
CA ILE A 614 -27.22 -6.90 2.46
C ILE A 614 -26.79 -5.46 2.07
N PRO A 615 -25.53 -5.04 2.31
CA PRO A 615 -25.01 -3.73 1.91
C PRO A 615 -24.87 -3.57 0.39
N ASP A 616 -25.14 -2.37 -0.12
CA ASP A 616 -24.80 -1.97 -1.49
C ASP A 616 -23.30 -1.57 -1.59
N PRO A 617 -22.46 -2.28 -2.39
CA PRO A 617 -21.04 -1.98 -2.55
C PRO A 617 -20.70 -0.60 -3.15
N GLY A 618 -21.65 0.04 -3.82
CA GLY A 618 -21.52 1.40 -4.38
C GLY A 618 -21.92 2.51 -3.41
N SER A 619 -22.59 2.18 -2.30
CA SER A 619 -23.12 3.17 -1.35
C SER A 619 -22.12 3.65 -0.29
N LEU A 620 -21.07 2.85 -0.04
CA LEU A 620 -20.15 3.01 1.10
C LEU A 620 -19.24 4.23 0.89
N ARG A 621 -19.28 5.15 1.86
CA ARG A 621 -18.51 6.41 1.87
C ARG A 621 -18.09 6.82 3.28
N ILE A 622 -17.03 7.62 3.38
CA ILE A 622 -16.65 8.26 4.64
C ILE A 622 -17.74 9.30 4.99
N ALA A 623 -18.30 9.18 6.19
CA ALA A 623 -19.22 10.16 6.79
C ALA A 623 -18.49 11.14 7.72
N GLY A 624 -17.27 10.82 8.14
CA GLY A 624 -16.39 11.66 8.95
C GLY A 624 -15.22 10.85 9.51
N TYR A 625 -14.22 11.53 10.11
CA TYR A 625 -13.12 10.89 10.83
C TYR A 625 -12.56 11.82 11.91
N ARG A 626 -11.88 11.27 12.93
CA ARG A 626 -11.27 12.01 14.04
C ARG A 626 -9.98 11.33 14.51
N GLY A 627 -8.91 12.10 14.69
CA GLY A 627 -7.68 11.64 15.37
C GLY A 627 -6.57 11.06 14.48
N GLY A 628 -6.57 11.38 13.18
CA GLY A 628 -5.52 11.00 12.23
C GLY A 628 -5.62 11.81 10.94
N SER A 629 -4.65 11.64 10.05
CA SER A 629 -4.61 12.24 8.70
C SER A 629 -5.69 11.68 7.77
N GLU A 630 -5.94 12.37 6.66
CA GLU A 630 -6.85 11.92 5.61
C GLU A 630 -6.38 10.59 4.97
N ALA A 631 -5.07 10.40 4.79
CA ALA A 631 -4.50 9.15 4.30
C ALA A 631 -4.75 7.97 5.26
N ALA A 632 -4.62 8.20 6.57
CA ALA A 632 -4.98 7.21 7.59
C ALA A 632 -6.50 6.97 7.64
N ALA A 633 -7.33 8.00 7.43
CA ALA A 633 -8.79 7.87 7.34
C ALA A 633 -9.21 7.00 6.15
N GLN A 634 -8.60 7.21 4.97
CA GLN A 634 -8.84 6.40 3.78
C GLN A 634 -8.43 4.93 3.99
N GLN A 635 -7.26 4.69 4.59
CA GLN A 635 -6.83 3.32 4.94
C GLN A 635 -7.82 2.65 5.92
N ALA A 636 -8.26 3.37 6.95
CA ALA A 636 -9.24 2.86 7.91
C ALA A 636 -10.59 2.58 7.24
N PHE A 637 -11.04 3.44 6.33
CA PHE A 637 -12.24 3.25 5.51
C PHE A 637 -12.15 2.01 4.63
N ASP A 638 -11.05 1.75 3.94
CA ASP A 638 -10.94 0.56 3.08
C ASP A 638 -10.95 -0.76 3.87
N VAL A 639 -10.40 -0.77 5.09
CA VAL A 639 -10.55 -1.90 6.02
C VAL A 639 -12.00 -2.01 6.54
N ALA A 640 -12.67 -0.89 6.81
CA ALA A 640 -14.04 -0.88 7.33
C ALA A 640 -15.06 -1.32 6.27
N ARG A 641 -14.93 -0.79 5.04
CA ARG A 641 -15.66 -1.20 3.84
C ARG A 641 -15.51 -2.70 3.59
N ARG A 642 -14.29 -3.24 3.74
CA ARG A 642 -14.05 -4.69 3.65
C ARG A 642 -14.76 -5.45 4.78
N ALA A 643 -14.72 -4.97 6.03
CA ALA A 643 -15.41 -5.62 7.15
C ALA A 643 -16.94 -5.68 6.94
N ILE A 644 -17.55 -4.57 6.53
CA ILE A 644 -18.98 -4.47 6.22
C ILE A 644 -19.35 -5.42 5.07
N LEU A 645 -18.58 -5.42 3.98
CA LEU A 645 -18.86 -6.24 2.80
C LEU A 645 -18.63 -7.74 3.02
N ILE A 646 -17.74 -8.17 3.91
CA ILE A 646 -17.55 -9.59 4.23
C ILE A 646 -18.66 -10.09 5.16
N CYS A 647 -18.92 -9.39 6.28
CA CYS A 647 -19.95 -9.83 7.23
C CYS A 647 -21.39 -9.55 6.74
N GLY A 648 -21.56 -8.70 5.73
CA GLY A 648 -22.87 -8.38 5.13
C GLY A 648 -23.31 -9.27 3.97
N GLN A 649 -22.49 -10.22 3.48
CA GLN A 649 -22.85 -11.02 2.28
C GLN A 649 -24.11 -11.86 2.45
N THR A 650 -24.37 -12.38 3.66
CA THR A 650 -25.58 -13.14 3.99
C THR A 650 -26.77 -12.25 4.36
N GLY A 651 -26.57 -10.93 4.42
CA GLY A 651 -27.45 -9.99 5.07
C GLY A 651 -27.26 -9.96 6.60
N PHE A 652 -27.51 -8.80 7.19
CA PHE A 652 -27.63 -8.64 8.65
C PHE A 652 -29.05 -8.96 9.13
N ASP A 653 -29.17 -9.63 10.27
CA ASP A 653 -30.46 -9.97 10.89
C ASP A 653 -31.13 -8.71 11.48
N LEU A 654 -31.91 -8.03 10.64
CA LEU A 654 -32.60 -6.78 10.96
C LEU A 654 -34.10 -6.92 10.65
N PRO A 655 -35.00 -6.44 11.53
CA PRO A 655 -36.43 -6.61 11.36
C PRO A 655 -36.96 -5.81 10.16
N ALA A 656 -37.44 -6.52 9.13
CA ALA A 656 -37.98 -5.96 7.89
C ALA A 656 -39.09 -4.90 8.11
N SER A 657 -39.89 -5.04 9.17
CA SER A 657 -40.92 -4.06 9.56
C SER A 657 -40.37 -2.69 9.96
N LYS A 658 -39.06 -2.57 10.21
CA LYS A 658 -38.36 -1.32 10.55
C LYS A 658 -37.47 -0.80 9.42
N TYR A 659 -37.54 -1.32 8.19
CA TYR A 659 -36.58 -1.04 7.11
C TYR A 659 -36.24 0.45 6.91
N GLY A 660 -37.23 1.35 6.96
CA GLY A 660 -36.99 2.80 6.85
C GLY A 660 -36.11 3.41 7.95
N ARG A 661 -35.85 2.71 9.06
CA ARG A 661 -34.92 3.10 10.15
C ARG A 661 -33.49 2.58 9.96
N TRP A 662 -33.27 1.62 9.06
CA TRP A 662 -31.99 0.94 8.90
C TRP A 662 -31.54 0.74 7.45
N ARG A 663 -32.31 1.23 6.47
CA ARG A 663 -31.86 1.35 5.06
C ARG A 663 -30.58 2.18 4.97
N ASP A 664 -30.52 3.31 5.66
CA ASP A 664 -29.36 4.22 5.66
C ASP A 664 -28.66 4.11 7.02
N VAL A 665 -27.40 3.69 7.04
CA VAL A 665 -26.66 3.39 8.29
C VAL A 665 -25.34 4.15 8.30
N VAL A 666 -24.98 4.73 9.45
CA VAL A 666 -23.64 5.23 9.75
C VAL A 666 -23.05 4.43 10.90
N VAL A 667 -21.79 4.02 10.76
CA VAL A 667 -21.08 3.13 11.69
C VAL A 667 -19.72 3.73 12.05
N ASP A 668 -19.46 3.91 13.35
CA ASP A 668 -18.22 4.48 13.87
C ASP A 668 -17.22 3.35 14.20
N PHE A 669 -16.16 3.24 13.41
CA PHE A 669 -15.04 2.33 13.65
C PHE A 669 -13.97 3.03 14.46
N ARG A 670 -13.55 2.44 15.59
CA ARG A 670 -12.61 3.05 16.55
C ARG A 670 -11.73 1.97 17.23
N PRO A 671 -10.66 2.33 17.97
CA PRO A 671 -9.73 1.34 18.53
C PRO A 671 -10.36 0.45 19.62
N GLY A 672 -11.47 0.90 20.22
CA GLY A 672 -12.25 0.13 21.20
C GLY A 672 -13.31 -0.79 20.59
N GLY A 673 -13.46 -0.82 19.26
CA GLY A 673 -14.49 -1.61 18.56
C GLY A 673 -15.36 -0.76 17.63
N ILE A 674 -16.62 -1.13 17.50
CA ILE A 674 -17.61 -0.45 16.64
C ILE A 674 -18.69 0.19 17.51
N GLU A 675 -19.06 1.43 17.19
CA GLU A 675 -20.17 2.17 17.79
C GLU A 675 -21.14 2.67 16.72
N PHE A 676 -22.31 3.13 17.14
CA PHE A 676 -23.30 3.79 16.30
C PHE A 676 -23.57 5.19 16.86
N PRO A 677 -23.62 6.25 16.03
CA PRO A 677 -24.17 7.53 16.46
C PRO A 677 -25.63 7.34 16.92
N GLN A 678 -26.05 8.12 17.92
CA GLN A 678 -27.38 8.05 18.57
C GLN A 678 -28.35 9.07 17.99
#